data_AF-A0A822Z262-F1
#
_entry.id   AF-A0A822Z262-F1
#
_cell.length_a   1.000
_cell.length_b   1.000
_cell.length_c   1.000
_cell.angle_alpha   90.00
_cell.angle_beta   90.00
_cell.angle_gamma   90.00
#
_symmetry.space_group_name_H-M   'P 1'
#
loop_
_entity.id
_entity.type
_entity.pdbx_description
1 polymer ?
#
loop_
_entity_poly.entity_id
_entity_poly.type
_entity_poly.pdbx_seq_one_letter_code
_entity_poly.pdbx_strand_id
1 'polypeptide(L)'
;MAVISGSQEKPHKSHRSRQSGASAKKKEKADKKKRDITEEKKQNPKAFAFNSSVKAKRLQARAVEKEQRRLHIPTIDRSTGEPAPYVVVVHGPPKVGKSLLIKSLVKHYTKQNLPEVRGPITIVSGKQRRLQFVECPNDITGMIDAAKFADLALLLIDGSYGFEMETFEFLNILQVHGFPKVMGVLTHLDKFKDVKKLKNTKQRLKHRFWTEIYDGAKLFYLSGLIHGKYPKREIHNLARFISVMKFHPLSWRASHPYVLVDRFEDVTPPERVHMNKKCDRNVTLYGYLRGCNMKKGTKVHIAGVGDCSLAGVTCLADPCPLPSAAKKKGLREKEKLFYAPMSGLGDLLYDKDAVYININDHLVQFSNVDENGVARKGKERDVGEVLVKSLQKTKYSIDEKLENSFISLFSRKPPTSEGGNVRDAPLEGRDEAMEHMAGSQSSEESESGEENEANWINEESNAGNQDSSESSEQDETSKREPVMDSEDDSDGESDNAWEENGDEEHRKYLKSDLKEQIEFHNGRIRRKAVSASGNDQSDDKDSDDEDEDEDNEDDTDSQSSAESDFLEEGKEDDISGDDEMGNASKWKESLMERTVLRQTTNLMQLVYGKSTLKSTTSVAEEQGDGEDELSEDDDFFKPKGEGKKKLSEELDGDNVNVEDCSKLTNHTKLKKWKDQELIESIRDRFVTGDWSKAARRGQDSDANGENDNDDDAVYGEFEDLETGEKFEGHDTMQKEDDAEIEDRRLKKLALRAKFDAEYDGSGQSDEENDENNETKFHRNQDKDGGYFDKLKEEIELQKQMNMAELNDLDEATRLDIEGFRTGTYLRLEIHDVPYEMVEHFDPYHPILVGGIGLGEESVGCMQVRLKRHRWHKKVLKTRDPIIVSIGWRRYQTTPIYAIEDKNGRHRMLKYTPEHMHCLAMFWGPLAPPNTGIVAVQNVSNNQAAFRITATAVVLEFNHAAQIVKKIKLVGYPCKIFKKTAFIKDMFTSDLEIARFEGAAVRTVSGIRGQVKKAAKDELGNKPKKKGGQPREGIARCTFEDRILMSDIVFLRAWTQVEVSRFFNPLTTALQPRDKTWQGMKTVAELRREHNLPIPVNKDSLYKPIERKPRKFNPLVIPKSLRASLPFASKPKDIPSRKRPSLESRRAVVMEPHECKVHALVQHLQLIRNEKMKKRKLKEQERRKAHEAEKAQNEQLSKKRQREERRERYREEAKLKKRTRRSLEE
;
A
#
# COMPACT_ATOMS: atom_id res chain seq x y z
N MET A 1 -88.45 13.17 35.06
CA MET A 1 -88.09 14.49 35.64
C MET A 1 -86.81 14.95 34.95
N ALA A 2 -86.56 16.19 34.55
CA ALA A 2 -87.35 17.42 34.35
C ALA A 2 -86.35 18.46 33.73
N VAL A 3 -86.68 19.58 33.07
CA VAL A 3 -87.95 20.18 32.64
C VAL A 3 -87.68 21.30 31.59
N ILE A 4 -88.66 21.58 30.73
CA ILE A 4 -88.92 22.84 29.98
C ILE A 4 -87.95 23.37 28.89
N SER A 5 -88.63 23.84 27.86
CA SER A 5 -88.33 24.43 26.55
C SER A 5 -87.63 25.79 26.48
N GLY A 6 -87.30 26.20 25.25
CA GLY A 6 -87.07 27.59 24.83
C GLY A 6 -85.68 27.82 24.27
N SER A 7 -85.47 28.59 23.20
CA SER A 7 -86.40 29.19 22.23
C SER A 7 -85.71 29.29 20.86
N GLN A 8 -86.46 29.38 19.75
CA GLN A 8 -85.88 29.55 18.42
C GLN A 8 -85.67 31.03 18.09
N GLU A 9 -84.43 31.52 18.24
CA GLU A 9 -83.97 32.65 17.41
C GLU A 9 -83.26 32.11 16.17
N LYS A 10 -83.61 32.67 15.00
CA LYS A 10 -82.94 32.40 13.72
C LYS A 10 -81.99 33.55 13.43
N PRO A 11 -80.67 33.45 13.73
CA PRO A 11 -79.71 34.36 13.10
C PRO A 11 -79.81 34.20 11.58
N HIS A 12 -79.92 35.31 10.86
CA HIS A 12 -79.97 35.29 9.40
C HIS A 12 -78.72 34.60 8.85
N LYS A 13 -78.88 33.78 7.79
CA LYS A 13 -77.73 33.20 7.09
C LYS A 13 -76.85 34.31 6.53
N SER A 14 -75.69 34.51 7.13
CA SER A 14 -74.64 35.38 6.59
C SER A 14 -74.29 34.91 5.17
N HIS A 15 -74.51 35.77 4.16
CA HIS A 15 -74.12 35.44 2.80
C HIS A 15 -72.60 35.25 2.74
N ARG A 16 -72.16 34.06 2.31
CA ARG A 16 -70.75 33.73 2.18
C ARG A 16 -70.12 34.67 1.15
N SER A 17 -69.18 35.51 1.58
CA SER A 17 -68.38 36.35 0.69
C SER A 17 -67.65 35.50 -0.35
N ARG A 18 -67.44 36.04 -1.56
CA ARG A 18 -66.80 35.31 -2.66
C ARG A 18 -65.29 35.14 -2.39
N GLN A 19 -64.94 34.13 -1.58
CA GLN A 19 -63.56 33.67 -1.47
C GLN A 19 -63.02 33.26 -2.85
N SER A 20 -61.91 33.88 -3.24
CA SER A 20 -61.26 33.76 -4.54
C SER A 20 -60.48 32.44 -4.67
N GLY A 21 -61.21 31.35 -4.97
CA GLY A 21 -60.64 30.02 -5.14
C GLY A 21 -59.59 29.92 -6.27
N ALA A 22 -59.02 28.73 -6.47
CA ALA A 22 -57.86 28.52 -7.35
C ALA A 22 -58.07 28.92 -8.84
N SER A 23 -59.29 29.17 -9.30
CA SER A 23 -59.59 29.78 -10.60
C SER A 23 -59.31 31.30 -10.62
N ALA A 24 -59.54 32.02 -9.52
CA ALA A 24 -59.22 33.43 -9.39
C ALA A 24 -57.71 33.66 -9.41
N LYS A 25 -56.93 32.87 -8.65
CA LYS A 25 -55.45 32.88 -8.70
C LYS A 25 -54.87 32.45 -10.07
N LYS A 26 -55.68 31.89 -10.98
CA LYS A 26 -55.34 31.74 -12.41
C LYS A 26 -55.72 32.96 -13.25
N LYS A 27 -56.88 33.57 -12.98
CA LYS A 27 -57.36 34.77 -13.69
C LYS A 27 -56.48 35.99 -13.40
N GLU A 28 -56.16 36.22 -12.13
CA GLU A 28 -55.20 37.21 -11.65
C GLU A 28 -53.80 37.03 -12.28
N LYS A 29 -53.34 35.79 -12.46
CA LYS A 29 -52.12 35.47 -13.22
C LYS A 29 -52.24 35.63 -14.72
N ALA A 30 -53.44 35.67 -15.30
CA ALA A 30 -53.67 35.98 -16.71
C ALA A 30 -53.79 37.50 -16.93
N ASP A 31 -54.42 38.22 -16.01
CA ASP A 31 -54.57 39.68 -16.05
C ASP A 31 -53.24 40.40 -15.73
N LYS A 32 -52.41 39.87 -14.82
CA LYS A 32 -50.99 40.30 -14.70
C LYS A 32 -50.20 40.07 -15.99
N LYS A 33 -50.45 38.96 -16.69
CA LYS A 33 -49.83 38.63 -17.99
C LYS A 33 -50.41 39.42 -19.19
N LYS A 34 -51.24 40.43 -18.93
CA LYS A 34 -51.72 41.43 -19.90
C LYS A 34 -51.20 42.84 -19.60
N ARG A 35 -50.33 43.01 -18.60
CA ARG A 35 -49.86 44.31 -18.10
C ARG A 35 -48.33 44.46 -18.09
N ASP A 36 -47.61 43.46 -18.57
CA ASP A 36 -46.14 43.39 -18.70
C ASP A 36 -45.30 43.93 -17.52
N ILE A 37 -45.85 43.83 -16.30
CA ILE A 37 -45.10 44.01 -15.06
C ILE A 37 -44.22 42.75 -14.86
N THR A 38 -42.92 42.92 -15.08
CA THR A 38 -41.89 41.88 -15.01
C THR A 38 -41.52 41.50 -13.58
N GLU A 39 -42.47 40.85 -12.86
CA GLU A 39 -42.10 40.04 -11.69
C GLU A 39 -41.00 39.04 -12.07
N GLU A 40 -39.97 38.92 -11.22
CA GLU A 40 -38.78 38.09 -11.45
C GLU A 40 -39.13 36.71 -12.01
N LYS A 41 -38.40 36.26 -13.04
CA LYS A 41 -38.70 35.04 -13.83
C LYS A 41 -38.55 33.74 -13.01
N LYS A 42 -39.50 33.48 -12.09
CA LYS A 42 -39.74 32.18 -11.45
C LYS A 42 -40.21 31.21 -12.52
N GLN A 43 -39.23 30.55 -13.13
CA GLN A 43 -39.37 29.63 -14.26
C GLN A 43 -40.52 28.64 -14.03
N ASN A 44 -41.37 28.46 -15.04
CA ASN A 44 -42.55 27.61 -14.94
C ASN A 44 -42.13 26.12 -14.82
N PRO A 45 -42.27 25.45 -13.65
CA PRO A 45 -41.76 24.09 -13.45
C PRO A 45 -42.51 23.03 -14.28
N LYS A 46 -43.63 23.40 -14.95
CA LYS A 46 -44.31 22.54 -15.91
C LYS A 46 -43.76 22.64 -17.34
N ALA A 47 -43.04 23.71 -17.67
CA ALA A 47 -42.34 23.85 -18.94
C ALA A 47 -40.99 23.11 -18.90
N PHE A 48 -40.31 23.12 -17.75
CA PHE A 48 -39.05 22.42 -17.51
C PHE A 48 -39.24 20.98 -16.99
N ALA A 49 -40.33 20.32 -17.41
CA ALA A 49 -40.58 18.91 -17.10
C ALA A 49 -39.92 17.99 -18.15
N PHE A 50 -39.37 16.86 -17.72
CA PHE A 50 -38.80 15.86 -18.63
C PHE A 50 -39.87 15.19 -19.50
N ASN A 51 -39.52 14.85 -20.75
CA ASN A 51 -40.42 14.12 -21.66
C ASN A 51 -40.70 12.67 -21.21
N SER A 52 -39.90 12.09 -20.31
CA SER A 52 -40.13 10.75 -19.76
C SER A 52 -39.52 10.58 -18.36
N SER A 53 -40.39 10.46 -17.36
CA SER A 53 -40.02 10.25 -15.95
C SER A 53 -39.22 8.96 -15.75
N VAL A 54 -39.63 7.87 -16.40
CA VAL A 54 -39.01 6.54 -16.25
C VAL A 54 -37.61 6.53 -16.88
N LYS A 55 -37.44 7.13 -18.07
CA LYS A 55 -36.11 7.24 -18.71
C LYS A 55 -35.19 8.15 -17.89
N ALA A 56 -35.67 9.31 -17.45
CA ALA A 56 -34.91 10.23 -16.59
C ALA A 56 -34.45 9.55 -15.29
N LYS A 57 -35.38 8.92 -14.55
CA LYS A 57 -35.08 8.20 -13.30
C LYS A 57 -34.10 7.04 -13.51
N ARG A 58 -34.20 6.29 -14.61
CA ARG A 58 -33.26 5.19 -14.92
C ARG A 58 -31.87 5.69 -15.28
N LEU A 59 -31.76 6.83 -15.96
CA LEU A 59 -30.49 7.47 -16.26
C LEU A 59 -29.85 8.07 -15.01
N GLN A 60 -30.63 8.79 -14.19
CA GLN A 60 -30.18 9.36 -12.91
C GLN A 60 -29.71 8.26 -11.94
N ALA A 61 -30.47 7.18 -11.78
CA ALA A 61 -30.04 6.05 -10.95
C ALA A 61 -28.73 5.42 -11.45
N ARG A 62 -28.53 5.32 -12.78
CA ARG A 62 -27.28 4.82 -13.38
C ARG A 62 -26.12 5.83 -13.30
N ALA A 63 -26.40 7.12 -13.19
CA ALA A 63 -25.38 8.16 -12.94
C ALA A 63 -24.90 8.05 -11.48
N VAL A 64 -25.83 8.09 -10.52
CA VAL A 64 -25.54 7.92 -9.09
C VAL A 64 -24.83 6.58 -8.81
N GLU A 65 -25.24 5.48 -9.45
CA GLU A 65 -24.55 4.17 -9.35
C GLU A 65 -23.10 4.22 -9.89
N LYS A 66 -22.81 5.05 -10.90
CA LYS A 66 -21.44 5.26 -11.42
C LYS A 66 -20.63 6.18 -10.52
N GLU A 67 -21.22 7.26 -10.01
CA GLU A 67 -20.60 8.19 -9.06
C GLU A 67 -20.24 7.48 -7.75
N GLN A 68 -21.18 6.71 -7.18
CA GLN A 68 -20.94 5.88 -5.99
C GLN A 68 -19.84 4.83 -6.20
N ARG A 69 -19.61 4.37 -7.45
CA ARG A 69 -18.49 3.49 -7.82
C ARG A 69 -17.18 4.23 -8.16
N ARG A 70 -17.20 5.56 -8.27
CA ARG A 70 -16.01 6.41 -8.42
C ARG A 70 -15.48 6.87 -7.06
N LEU A 71 -16.32 7.03 -6.05
CA LEU A 71 -15.91 7.32 -4.68
C LEU A 71 -15.02 6.20 -4.14
N HIS A 72 -13.87 6.59 -3.61
CA HIS A 72 -12.90 5.72 -2.92
C HIS A 72 -12.49 6.39 -1.60
N ILE A 73 -11.60 5.76 -0.83
CA ILE A 73 -10.91 6.47 0.27
C ILE A 73 -9.82 7.34 -0.36
N PRO A 74 -9.74 8.65 -0.06
CA PRO A 74 -8.65 9.49 -0.57
C PRO A 74 -7.32 9.03 0.05
N THR A 75 -6.29 8.89 -0.79
CA THR A 75 -4.96 8.42 -0.40
C THR A 75 -3.92 9.49 -0.73
N ILE A 76 -3.19 9.96 0.28
CA ILE A 76 -2.11 10.95 0.10
C ILE A 76 -1.00 10.33 -0.77
N ASP A 77 -0.73 10.94 -1.93
CA ASP A 77 0.38 10.55 -2.80
C ASP A 77 1.60 11.41 -2.50
N ARG A 78 2.54 10.83 -1.73
CA ARG A 78 3.77 11.50 -1.29
C ARG A 78 4.89 11.56 -2.35
N SER A 79 4.68 11.04 -3.56
CA SER A 79 5.70 11.15 -4.61
C SER A 79 5.93 12.62 -5.00
N THR A 80 7.17 13.07 -4.86
CA THR A 80 7.63 14.44 -5.16
C THR A 80 8.92 14.35 -5.98
N GLY A 81 9.00 15.11 -7.08
CA GLY A 81 10.06 14.95 -8.08
C GLY A 81 9.79 13.81 -9.08
N GLU A 82 10.85 13.24 -9.65
CA GLU A 82 10.73 12.22 -10.70
C GLU A 82 10.20 10.87 -10.17
N PRO A 83 9.28 10.19 -10.87
CA PRO A 83 8.73 8.93 -10.39
C PRO A 83 9.79 7.82 -10.40
N ALA A 84 9.96 7.15 -9.26
CA ALA A 84 10.80 5.95 -9.13
C ALA A 84 10.37 4.84 -10.11
N PRO A 85 11.27 3.92 -10.53
CA PRO A 85 10.89 2.84 -11.44
C PRO A 85 9.92 1.86 -10.79
N TYR A 86 8.73 1.75 -11.37
CA TYR A 86 7.63 0.89 -10.92
C TYR A 86 8.04 -0.59 -11.00
N VAL A 87 7.85 -1.32 -9.90
CA VAL A 87 8.39 -2.68 -9.79
C VAL A 87 7.40 -3.72 -10.31
N VAL A 88 7.79 -4.40 -11.38
CA VAL A 88 7.06 -5.47 -12.05
C VAL A 88 7.64 -6.82 -11.64
N VAL A 89 7.04 -7.42 -10.61
CA VAL A 89 7.43 -8.74 -10.11
C VAL A 89 6.83 -9.83 -11.01
N VAL A 90 7.69 -10.74 -11.46
CA VAL A 90 7.34 -11.92 -12.25
C VAL A 90 7.29 -13.13 -11.32
N HIS A 91 6.09 -13.51 -10.89
CA HIS A 91 5.86 -14.67 -10.04
C HIS A 91 5.26 -15.85 -10.81
N GLY A 92 5.51 -17.06 -10.33
CA GLY A 92 5.02 -18.30 -10.90
C GLY A 92 5.82 -19.50 -10.38
N PRO A 93 5.30 -20.71 -10.55
CA PRO A 93 5.92 -21.94 -10.03
C PRO A 93 7.26 -22.27 -10.71
N PRO A 94 8.07 -23.18 -10.14
CA PRO A 94 9.30 -23.65 -10.77
C PRO A 94 9.05 -24.15 -12.20
N LYS A 95 10.01 -23.85 -13.10
CA LYS A 95 10.01 -24.26 -14.52
C LYS A 95 8.87 -23.67 -15.40
N VAL A 96 8.07 -22.73 -14.91
CA VAL A 96 6.99 -22.08 -15.71
C VAL A 96 7.50 -21.09 -16.78
N GLY A 97 8.78 -20.70 -16.75
CA GLY A 97 9.40 -19.80 -17.75
C GLY A 97 9.53 -18.33 -17.34
N LYS A 98 9.59 -18.01 -16.03
CA LYS A 98 9.74 -16.64 -15.47
C LYS A 98 10.85 -15.83 -16.13
N SER A 99 12.09 -16.32 -16.08
CA SER A 99 13.27 -15.66 -16.66
C SER A 99 13.15 -15.53 -18.19
N LEU A 100 12.50 -16.47 -18.86
CA LEU A 100 12.26 -16.44 -20.31
C LEU A 100 11.26 -15.34 -20.69
N LEU A 101 10.23 -15.09 -19.86
CA LEU A 101 9.35 -13.94 -20.03
C LEU A 101 10.09 -12.62 -19.85
N ILE A 102 10.97 -12.50 -18.84
CA ILE A 102 11.79 -11.29 -18.63
C ILE A 102 12.71 -11.05 -19.83
N LYS A 103 13.49 -12.06 -20.26
CA LYS A 103 14.32 -11.98 -21.48
C LYS A 103 13.52 -11.58 -22.73
N SER A 104 12.27 -12.05 -22.83
CA SER A 104 11.36 -11.72 -23.94
C SER A 104 10.83 -10.28 -23.88
N LEU A 105 10.49 -9.78 -22.69
CA LEU A 105 10.04 -8.41 -22.46
C LEU A 105 11.17 -7.39 -22.62
N VAL A 106 12.34 -7.63 -22.00
CA VAL A 106 13.51 -6.74 -22.14
C VAL A 106 13.93 -6.64 -23.61
N LYS A 107 13.94 -7.74 -24.36
CA LYS A 107 14.19 -7.70 -25.81
C LYS A 107 13.13 -6.92 -26.60
N HIS A 108 11.87 -6.89 -26.14
CA HIS A 108 10.84 -6.08 -26.79
C HIS A 108 11.04 -4.57 -26.58
N TYR A 109 11.45 -4.15 -25.38
CA TYR A 109 11.69 -2.74 -25.06
C TYR A 109 13.04 -2.22 -25.58
N THR A 110 14.13 -2.97 -25.37
CA THR A 110 15.52 -2.52 -25.60
C THR A 110 16.13 -2.98 -26.93
N LYS A 111 15.46 -3.90 -27.65
CA LYS A 111 15.99 -4.73 -28.76
C LYS A 111 17.10 -5.72 -28.39
N GLN A 112 17.84 -5.52 -27.29
CA GLN A 112 19.00 -6.32 -26.93
C GLN A 112 18.64 -7.75 -26.45
N ASN A 113 19.64 -8.64 -26.35
CA ASN A 113 19.48 -9.96 -25.77
C ASN A 113 20.11 -9.96 -24.35
N LEU A 114 19.43 -10.56 -23.37
CA LEU A 114 20.04 -10.90 -22.09
C LEU A 114 20.34 -12.41 -22.03
N PRO A 115 21.59 -12.84 -21.74
CA PRO A 115 21.94 -14.25 -21.62
C PRO A 115 21.38 -14.87 -20.35
N GLU A 116 21.44 -14.16 -19.22
CA GLU A 116 20.85 -14.51 -17.92
C GLU A 116 19.95 -13.39 -17.36
N VAL A 117 19.23 -13.67 -16.28
CA VAL A 117 18.43 -12.70 -15.52
C VAL A 117 18.81 -12.89 -14.05
N ARG A 118 19.45 -11.87 -13.48
CA ARG A 118 20.01 -11.79 -12.13
C ARG A 118 19.72 -10.40 -11.57
N GLY A 119 19.30 -10.31 -10.31
CA GLY A 119 18.90 -9.06 -9.68
C GLY A 119 17.66 -8.39 -10.32
N PRO A 120 17.40 -7.12 -9.99
CA PRO A 120 16.40 -6.31 -10.66
C PRO A 120 16.94 -5.72 -11.98
N ILE A 121 16.05 -5.49 -12.95
CA ILE A 121 16.38 -4.99 -14.28
C ILE A 121 15.53 -3.75 -14.59
N THR A 122 16.16 -2.57 -14.61
CA THR A 122 15.51 -1.29 -14.89
C THR A 122 15.53 -0.98 -16.39
N ILE A 123 14.41 -0.52 -16.94
CA ILE A 123 14.27 -0.11 -18.36
C ILE A 123 13.46 1.18 -18.51
N VAL A 124 13.76 1.98 -19.53
CA VAL A 124 12.89 3.09 -19.97
C VAL A 124 11.77 2.54 -20.86
N SER A 125 10.51 2.62 -20.40
CA SER A 125 9.33 2.16 -21.15
C SER A 125 8.63 3.29 -21.92
N GLY A 126 8.85 4.54 -21.49
CA GLY A 126 8.30 5.75 -22.08
C GLY A 126 8.74 6.99 -21.30
N LYS A 127 8.45 8.18 -21.84
CA LYS A 127 9.09 9.45 -21.42
C LYS A 127 8.91 9.85 -19.96
N GLN A 128 7.83 9.41 -19.31
CA GLN A 128 7.54 9.66 -17.89
C GLN A 128 7.55 8.34 -17.08
N ARG A 129 8.05 7.23 -17.66
CA ARG A 129 7.79 5.86 -17.20
C ARG A 129 8.95 4.92 -17.44
N ARG A 130 9.73 4.73 -16.38
CA ARG A 130 10.67 3.62 -16.19
C ARG A 130 9.99 2.46 -15.45
N LEU A 131 10.38 1.23 -15.78
CA LEU A 131 9.88 -0.02 -15.18
C LEU A 131 11.07 -0.82 -14.67
N GLN A 132 10.90 -1.56 -13.58
CA GLN A 132 11.90 -2.48 -13.06
C GLN A 132 11.35 -3.90 -12.99
N PHE A 133 11.90 -4.83 -13.79
CA PHE A 133 11.53 -6.25 -13.76
C PHE A 133 12.31 -6.98 -12.66
N VAL A 134 11.63 -7.84 -11.91
CA VAL A 134 12.24 -8.66 -10.85
C VAL A 134 11.68 -10.08 -10.94
N GLU A 135 12.54 -11.10 -10.95
CA GLU A 135 12.08 -12.48 -10.81
C GLU A 135 11.77 -12.81 -9.34
N CYS A 136 10.61 -13.39 -9.07
CA CYS A 136 10.26 -13.88 -7.74
C CYS A 136 10.88 -15.27 -7.52
N PRO A 137 11.74 -15.48 -6.50
CA PRO A 137 12.23 -16.82 -6.15
C PRO A 137 11.08 -17.69 -5.60
N ASN A 138 11.25 -19.02 -5.61
CA ASN A 138 10.18 -19.97 -5.22
C ASN A 138 9.98 -20.06 -3.69
N ASP A 139 10.91 -19.50 -2.90
CA ASP A 139 10.87 -19.54 -1.44
C ASP A 139 9.81 -18.60 -0.88
N ILE A 140 9.05 -19.09 0.11
CA ILE A 140 7.99 -18.30 0.74
C ILE A 140 8.50 -17.01 1.39
N THR A 141 9.79 -16.94 1.75
CA THR A 141 10.47 -15.72 2.21
C THR A 141 10.58 -14.66 1.12
N GLY A 142 11.17 -15.00 -0.04
CA GLY A 142 11.27 -14.07 -1.17
C GLY A 142 9.91 -13.74 -1.78
N MET A 143 8.95 -14.68 -1.78
CA MET A 143 7.55 -14.41 -2.13
C MET A 143 6.90 -13.38 -1.18
N ILE A 144 7.24 -13.41 0.11
CA ILE A 144 6.77 -12.42 1.10
C ILE A 144 7.40 -11.05 0.85
N ASP A 145 8.68 -10.95 0.51
CA ASP A 145 9.34 -9.66 0.30
C ASP A 145 8.96 -9.05 -1.05
N ALA A 146 8.91 -9.85 -2.11
CA ALA A 146 8.43 -9.43 -3.42
C ALA A 146 6.99 -8.90 -3.36
N ALA A 147 6.13 -9.48 -2.52
CA ALA A 147 4.79 -8.95 -2.28
C ALA A 147 4.78 -7.56 -1.60
N LYS A 148 5.76 -7.25 -0.74
CA LYS A 148 5.87 -5.93 -0.08
C LYS A 148 6.19 -4.83 -1.09
N PHE A 149 7.01 -5.09 -2.12
CA PHE A 149 7.45 -4.07 -3.08
C PHE A 149 6.79 -4.09 -4.48
N ALA A 150 6.13 -5.18 -4.92
CA ALA A 150 5.53 -5.28 -6.26
C ALA A 150 4.40 -4.25 -6.53
N ASP A 151 4.57 -3.34 -7.48
CA ASP A 151 3.50 -2.45 -7.98
C ASP A 151 2.62 -3.14 -9.04
N LEU A 152 3.25 -4.04 -9.80
CA LEU A 152 2.60 -4.97 -10.71
C LEU A 152 3.09 -6.40 -10.43
N ALA A 153 2.15 -7.32 -10.23
CA ALA A 153 2.43 -8.76 -10.22
C ALA A 153 2.00 -9.40 -11.55
N LEU A 154 2.96 -9.92 -12.30
CA LEU A 154 2.72 -10.82 -13.42
C LEU A 154 2.71 -12.26 -12.89
N LEU A 155 1.54 -12.91 -12.89
CA LEU A 155 1.38 -14.29 -12.40
C LEU A 155 1.42 -15.28 -13.57
N LEU A 156 2.53 -16.00 -13.69
CA LEU A 156 2.68 -17.09 -14.66
C LEU A 156 1.95 -18.34 -14.16
N ILE A 157 1.17 -18.94 -15.06
CA ILE A 157 0.41 -20.17 -14.84
C ILE A 157 0.77 -21.12 -16.00
N ASP A 158 1.10 -22.38 -15.70
CA ASP A 158 1.19 -23.41 -16.75
C ASP A 158 -0.24 -23.79 -17.17
N GLY A 159 -0.57 -23.63 -18.44
CA GLY A 159 -1.92 -23.93 -18.95
C GLY A 159 -2.30 -25.41 -18.89
N SER A 160 -1.31 -26.31 -18.99
CA SER A 160 -1.47 -27.76 -19.01
C SER A 160 -1.66 -28.36 -17.62
N TYR A 161 -0.93 -27.85 -16.62
CA TYR A 161 -1.06 -28.27 -15.22
C TYR A 161 -2.17 -27.49 -14.49
N GLY A 162 -2.30 -26.20 -14.78
CA GLY A 162 -3.22 -25.27 -14.12
C GLY A 162 -2.57 -24.53 -12.94
N PHE A 163 -3.37 -24.19 -11.93
CA PHE A 163 -2.89 -23.41 -10.78
C PHE A 163 -2.17 -24.28 -9.73
N GLU A 164 -0.95 -23.90 -9.40
CA GLU A 164 -0.14 -24.50 -8.33
C GLU A 164 -0.30 -23.77 -6.98
N MET A 165 0.03 -24.46 -5.89
CA MET A 165 -0.14 -23.95 -4.53
C MET A 165 0.66 -22.67 -4.29
N GLU A 166 1.85 -22.53 -4.88
CA GLU A 166 2.69 -21.32 -4.77
C GLU A 166 2.03 -20.08 -5.40
N THR A 167 1.22 -20.25 -6.45
CA THR A 167 0.47 -19.13 -7.06
C THR A 167 -0.64 -18.64 -6.12
N PHE A 168 -1.30 -19.57 -5.43
CA PHE A 168 -2.30 -19.28 -4.41
C PHE A 168 -1.70 -18.69 -3.13
N GLU A 169 -0.52 -19.15 -2.72
CA GLU A 169 0.18 -18.61 -1.55
C GLU A 169 0.59 -17.16 -1.79
N PHE A 170 1.25 -16.85 -2.92
CA PHE A 170 1.61 -15.47 -3.28
C PHE A 170 0.38 -14.55 -3.37
N LEU A 171 -0.71 -15.00 -4.01
CA LEU A 171 -1.95 -14.22 -4.09
C LEU A 171 -2.53 -13.90 -2.70
N ASN A 172 -2.47 -14.83 -1.75
CA ASN A 172 -2.92 -14.59 -0.37
C ASN A 172 -1.95 -13.69 0.43
N ILE A 173 -0.64 -13.72 0.14
CA ILE A 173 0.34 -12.79 0.70
C ILE A 173 0.05 -11.36 0.20
N LEU A 174 -0.17 -11.18 -1.10
CA LEU A 174 -0.56 -9.89 -1.71
C LEU A 174 -1.85 -9.34 -1.08
N GLN A 175 -2.87 -10.19 -0.86
CA GLN A 175 -4.13 -9.76 -0.22
C GLN A 175 -3.94 -9.27 1.23
N VAL A 176 -2.84 -9.60 1.90
CA VAL A 176 -2.57 -9.24 3.31
C VAL A 176 -1.62 -8.06 3.44
N HIS A 177 -0.55 -7.99 2.66
CA HIS A 177 0.39 -6.85 2.69
C HIS A 177 -0.09 -5.64 1.86
N GLY A 178 -1.16 -5.80 1.07
CA GLY A 178 -1.78 -4.75 0.27
C GLY A 178 -1.81 -5.16 -1.20
N PHE A 179 -3.00 -5.26 -1.79
CA PHE A 179 -3.18 -5.92 -3.08
C PHE A 179 -2.80 -4.98 -4.25
N PRO A 180 -1.70 -5.25 -4.99
CA PRO A 180 -1.27 -4.38 -6.08
C PRO A 180 -2.07 -4.66 -7.36
N LYS A 181 -1.65 -4.11 -8.51
CA LYS A 181 -2.21 -4.56 -9.78
C LYS A 181 -1.68 -5.95 -10.12
N VAL A 182 -2.55 -6.82 -10.63
CA VAL A 182 -2.23 -8.20 -10.97
C VAL A 182 -2.68 -8.52 -12.39
N MET A 183 -1.80 -9.12 -13.19
CA MET A 183 -2.12 -9.68 -14.51
C MET A 183 -1.73 -11.15 -14.54
N GLY A 184 -2.57 -12.00 -15.16
CA GLY A 184 -2.24 -13.40 -15.38
C GLY A 184 -1.56 -13.59 -16.73
N VAL A 185 -0.55 -14.46 -16.78
CA VAL A 185 0.13 -14.88 -18.02
C VAL A 185 0.08 -16.40 -18.09
N LEU A 186 -0.74 -16.93 -19.00
CA LEU A 186 -0.96 -18.36 -19.13
C LEU A 186 -0.05 -18.92 -20.24
N THR A 187 0.86 -19.80 -19.86
CA THR A 187 1.98 -20.35 -20.64
C THR A 187 1.72 -21.81 -21.08
N HIS A 188 2.65 -22.41 -21.81
CA HIS A 188 2.66 -23.85 -22.13
C HIS A 188 1.38 -24.34 -22.82
N LEU A 189 0.90 -23.54 -23.77
CA LEU A 189 -0.29 -23.85 -24.56
C LEU A 189 -0.03 -24.77 -25.75
N ASP A 190 1.24 -24.88 -26.15
CA ASP A 190 1.80 -25.86 -27.09
C ASP A 190 1.60 -27.31 -26.64
N LYS A 191 1.61 -27.59 -25.33
CA LYS A 191 1.33 -28.92 -24.76
C LYS A 191 -0.09 -29.45 -25.08
N PHE A 192 -1.01 -28.62 -25.57
CA PHE A 192 -2.37 -29.03 -25.92
C PHE A 192 -2.51 -29.44 -27.39
N LYS A 193 -2.61 -30.74 -27.64
CA LYS A 193 -3.05 -31.27 -28.96
C LYS A 193 -4.51 -30.91 -29.29
N ASP A 194 -5.38 -30.89 -28.29
CA ASP A 194 -6.83 -30.75 -28.46
C ASP A 194 -7.31 -29.28 -28.38
N VAL A 195 -7.67 -28.66 -29.52
CA VAL A 195 -8.18 -27.26 -29.56
C VAL A 195 -9.47 -27.06 -28.74
N LYS A 196 -10.37 -28.06 -28.69
CA LYS A 196 -11.59 -28.01 -27.85
C LYS A 196 -11.23 -27.98 -26.35
N LYS A 197 -10.28 -28.82 -25.92
CA LYS A 197 -9.79 -28.92 -24.54
C LYS A 197 -9.03 -27.66 -24.12
N LEU A 198 -8.23 -27.10 -25.03
CA LEU A 198 -7.54 -25.81 -24.88
C LEU A 198 -8.52 -24.64 -24.65
N LYS A 199 -9.62 -24.57 -25.39
CA LYS A 199 -10.67 -23.56 -25.16
C LYS A 199 -11.31 -23.71 -23.77
N ASN A 200 -11.66 -24.94 -23.40
CA ASN A 200 -12.33 -25.22 -22.11
C ASN A 200 -11.39 -25.00 -20.91
N THR A 201 -10.11 -25.35 -21.00
CA THR A 201 -9.11 -25.08 -19.95
C THR A 201 -8.84 -23.59 -19.81
N LYS A 202 -8.67 -22.84 -20.92
CA LYS A 202 -8.57 -21.36 -20.88
C LYS A 202 -9.78 -20.73 -20.18
N GLN A 203 -11.01 -21.15 -20.50
CA GLN A 203 -12.22 -20.66 -19.83
C GLN A 203 -12.22 -21.01 -18.32
N ARG A 204 -11.96 -22.27 -17.96
CA ARG A 204 -11.92 -22.73 -16.56
C ARG A 204 -10.88 -21.98 -15.72
N LEU A 205 -9.67 -21.80 -16.26
CA LEU A 205 -8.59 -21.09 -15.59
C LEU A 205 -8.89 -19.59 -15.48
N LYS A 206 -9.47 -18.97 -16.52
CA LYS A 206 -9.94 -17.57 -16.51
C LYS A 206 -11.03 -17.34 -15.45
N HIS A 207 -12.05 -18.18 -15.38
CA HIS A 207 -13.10 -18.05 -14.36
C HIS A 207 -12.53 -18.24 -12.95
N ARG A 208 -11.59 -19.16 -12.74
CA ARG A 208 -10.92 -19.30 -11.44
C ARG A 208 -10.04 -18.08 -11.10
N PHE A 209 -9.31 -17.53 -12.07
CA PHE A 209 -8.55 -16.28 -11.91
C PHE A 209 -9.45 -15.12 -11.45
N TRP A 210 -10.64 -15.00 -12.05
CA TRP A 210 -11.65 -14.01 -11.68
C TRP A 210 -12.22 -14.20 -10.26
N THR A 211 -12.45 -15.45 -9.81
CA THR A 211 -12.97 -15.71 -8.45
C THR A 211 -11.97 -15.43 -7.33
N GLU A 212 -10.66 -15.41 -7.62
CA GLU A 212 -9.60 -15.26 -6.62
C GLU A 212 -9.04 -13.81 -6.57
N ILE A 213 -9.25 -13.03 -7.64
CA ILE A 213 -8.73 -11.65 -7.79
C ILE A 213 -9.90 -10.65 -7.83
N TYR A 214 -10.49 -10.45 -9.01
CA TYR A 214 -11.72 -9.69 -9.25
C TYR A 214 -12.29 -10.05 -10.62
N ASP A 215 -13.60 -9.87 -10.81
CA ASP A 215 -14.26 -10.21 -12.07
C ASP A 215 -13.80 -9.29 -13.22
N GLY A 216 -13.53 -9.87 -14.39
CA GLY A 216 -12.96 -9.14 -15.52
C GLY A 216 -11.44 -8.90 -15.47
N ALA A 217 -10.71 -9.41 -14.47
CA ALA A 217 -9.24 -9.34 -14.42
C ALA A 217 -8.57 -9.89 -15.69
N LYS A 218 -7.43 -9.31 -16.09
CA LYS A 218 -6.78 -9.61 -17.38
C LYS A 218 -5.90 -10.85 -17.31
N LEU A 219 -6.13 -11.77 -18.23
CA LEU A 219 -5.36 -13.00 -18.44
C LEU A 219 -4.85 -13.01 -19.88
N PHE A 220 -3.54 -12.98 -20.05
CA PHE A 220 -2.85 -13.13 -21.33
C PHE A 220 -2.59 -14.61 -21.62
N TYR A 221 -2.45 -14.93 -22.89
CA TYR A 221 -2.11 -16.27 -23.36
C TYR A 221 -0.81 -16.14 -24.16
N LEU A 222 0.20 -16.90 -23.75
CA LEU A 222 1.43 -17.09 -24.51
C LEU A 222 1.40 -18.47 -25.14
N SER A 223 1.64 -18.50 -26.45
CA SER A 223 1.72 -19.72 -27.25
C SER A 223 3.07 -20.42 -27.03
N GLY A 224 3.44 -21.35 -27.91
CA GLY A 224 4.74 -22.03 -27.85
C GLY A 224 5.94 -21.12 -28.09
N LEU A 225 7.13 -21.65 -27.82
CA LEU A 225 8.40 -20.95 -28.01
C LEU A 225 8.85 -20.96 -29.48
N ILE A 226 9.44 -19.85 -29.94
CA ILE A 226 10.04 -19.70 -31.27
C ILE A 226 11.47 -19.19 -31.06
N HIS A 227 12.48 -19.94 -31.54
CA HIS A 227 13.90 -19.69 -31.26
C HIS A 227 14.20 -19.41 -29.76
N GLY A 228 13.59 -20.20 -28.87
CA GLY A 228 13.77 -20.08 -27.41
C GLY A 228 13.14 -18.85 -26.75
N LYS A 229 12.33 -18.05 -27.47
CA LYS A 229 11.67 -16.83 -26.98
C LYS A 229 10.17 -16.87 -27.30
N TYR A 230 9.35 -16.08 -26.59
CA TYR A 230 7.90 -16.02 -26.86
C TYR A 230 7.59 -15.26 -28.18
N PRO A 231 6.40 -15.46 -28.78
CA PRO A 231 6.03 -14.77 -30.02
C PRO A 231 5.95 -13.24 -29.87
N LYS A 232 6.70 -12.50 -30.72
CA LYS A 232 6.82 -11.02 -30.67
C LYS A 232 5.48 -10.29 -30.54
N ARG A 233 4.43 -10.75 -31.24
CA ARG A 233 3.08 -10.13 -31.23
C ARG A 233 2.37 -10.28 -29.88
N GLU A 234 2.55 -11.41 -29.19
CA GLU A 234 1.93 -11.67 -27.88
C GLU A 234 2.65 -10.86 -26.79
N ILE A 235 3.99 -10.80 -26.84
CA ILE A 235 4.81 -9.94 -25.96
C ILE A 235 4.44 -8.46 -26.16
N HIS A 236 4.34 -7.99 -27.40
CA HIS A 236 3.98 -6.60 -27.71
C HIS A 236 2.62 -6.20 -27.12
N ASN A 237 1.63 -7.11 -27.20
CA ASN A 237 0.33 -6.89 -26.56
C ASN A 237 0.45 -6.77 -25.03
N LEU A 238 1.20 -7.66 -24.38
CA LEU A 238 1.46 -7.61 -22.94
C LEU A 238 2.17 -6.30 -22.54
N ALA A 239 3.26 -5.95 -23.22
CA ALA A 239 4.03 -4.73 -23.03
C ALA A 239 3.14 -3.47 -23.16
N ARG A 240 2.27 -3.41 -24.18
CA ARG A 240 1.30 -2.32 -24.35
C ARG A 240 0.35 -2.15 -23.16
N PHE A 241 -0.08 -3.25 -22.53
CA PHE A 241 -0.91 -3.17 -21.33
C PHE A 241 -0.13 -2.76 -20.07
N ILE A 242 1.13 -3.18 -19.94
CA ILE A 242 2.01 -2.76 -18.83
C ILE A 242 2.27 -1.25 -18.90
N SER A 243 2.73 -0.74 -20.05
CA SER A 243 3.13 0.66 -20.23
C SER A 243 1.98 1.67 -20.00
N VAL A 244 0.72 1.26 -20.22
CA VAL A 244 -0.48 2.11 -20.05
C VAL A 244 -1.08 2.04 -18.62
N MET A 245 -0.67 1.08 -17.78
CA MET A 245 -1.33 0.83 -16.50
C MET A 245 -1.14 1.96 -15.47
N LYS A 246 -2.19 2.33 -14.75
CA LYS A 246 -2.11 3.20 -13.56
C LYS A 246 -2.02 2.36 -12.28
N PHE A 247 -1.00 2.64 -11.48
CA PHE A 247 -0.81 2.09 -10.15
C PHE A 247 -1.55 2.94 -9.10
N HIS A 248 -1.58 2.47 -7.85
CA HIS A 248 -2.24 3.17 -6.74
C HIS A 248 -1.36 2.98 -5.49
N PRO A 249 -1.02 4.05 -4.75
CA PRO A 249 -0.14 3.95 -3.59
C PRO A 249 -0.78 3.08 -2.50
N LEU A 250 -0.05 2.07 -2.04
CA LEU A 250 -0.44 1.28 -0.87
C LEU A 250 -0.04 2.04 0.39
N SER A 251 -0.88 2.01 1.43
CA SER A 251 -0.64 2.75 2.68
C SER A 251 0.73 2.50 3.30
N TRP A 252 1.14 1.23 3.40
CA TRP A 252 2.46 0.82 3.91
C TRP A 252 3.64 1.37 3.08
N ARG A 253 3.47 1.53 1.77
CA ARG A 253 4.50 2.11 0.89
C ARG A 253 4.53 3.63 1.01
N ALA A 254 3.38 4.28 1.09
CA ALA A 254 3.32 5.74 1.29
C ALA A 254 3.82 6.17 2.69
N SER A 255 3.73 5.31 3.71
CA SER A 255 4.16 5.65 5.07
C SER A 255 5.66 5.47 5.33
N HIS A 256 6.37 4.64 4.56
CA HIS A 256 7.75 4.24 4.88
C HIS A 256 8.70 4.31 3.67
N PRO A 257 9.93 4.84 3.84
CA PRO A 257 10.96 4.80 2.81
C PRO A 257 11.45 3.36 2.61
N TYR A 258 11.64 2.93 1.36
CA TYR A 258 12.28 1.66 1.04
C TYR A 258 13.10 1.73 -0.25
N VAL A 259 14.13 0.90 -0.33
CA VAL A 259 15.00 0.72 -1.49
C VAL A 259 14.94 -0.76 -1.89
N LEU A 260 14.83 -1.00 -3.20
CA LEU A 260 15.20 -2.30 -3.77
C LEU A 260 16.65 -2.17 -4.23
N VAL A 261 17.51 -3.10 -3.84
CA VAL A 261 18.93 -3.04 -4.15
C VAL A 261 19.16 -3.51 -5.58
N ASP A 262 19.76 -2.62 -6.38
CA ASP A 262 20.13 -2.86 -7.77
C ASP A 262 21.57 -3.36 -7.88
N ARG A 263 22.52 -2.83 -7.07
CA ARG A 263 23.94 -3.24 -7.00
C ARG A 263 24.37 -3.41 -5.53
N PHE A 264 25.22 -4.40 -5.26
CA PHE A 264 25.71 -4.80 -3.94
C PHE A 264 27.24 -4.88 -3.99
N GLU A 265 27.94 -4.26 -3.04
CA GLU A 265 29.40 -4.25 -2.97
C GLU A 265 29.92 -4.40 -1.53
N ASP A 266 31.02 -5.14 -1.36
CA ASP A 266 31.81 -5.14 -0.13
C ASP A 266 32.94 -4.10 -0.26
N VAL A 267 32.98 -3.13 0.65
CA VAL A 267 33.95 -2.03 0.72
C VAL A 267 34.80 -2.18 2.00
N THR A 268 34.92 -3.40 2.52
CA THR A 268 35.81 -3.73 3.64
C THR A 268 37.27 -3.70 3.18
N PRO A 269 38.17 -2.97 3.86
CA PRO A 269 39.59 -2.97 3.52
C PRO A 269 40.16 -4.39 3.49
N PRO A 270 40.87 -4.80 2.42
CA PRO A 270 41.25 -6.20 2.21
C PRO A 270 42.17 -6.74 3.31
N GLU A 271 42.97 -5.89 3.95
CA GLU A 271 43.82 -6.24 5.10
C GLU A 271 43.00 -6.84 6.27
N ARG A 272 41.86 -6.22 6.61
CA ARG A 272 40.98 -6.70 7.69
C ARG A 272 40.42 -8.10 7.37
N VAL A 273 40.10 -8.34 6.09
CA VAL A 273 39.63 -9.63 5.58
C VAL A 273 40.73 -10.70 5.60
N HIS A 274 41.97 -10.33 5.31
CA HIS A 274 43.12 -11.24 5.39
C HIS A 274 43.45 -11.61 6.84
N MET A 275 43.44 -10.64 7.76
CA MET A 275 43.64 -10.87 9.20
C MET A 275 42.52 -11.73 9.81
N ASN A 276 41.26 -11.42 9.50
CA ASN A 276 40.09 -12.11 10.04
C ASN A 276 39.02 -12.29 8.97
N LYS A 277 39.02 -13.43 8.28
CA LYS A 277 38.03 -13.74 7.21
C LYS A 277 36.56 -13.61 7.68
N LYS A 278 36.32 -13.82 8.98
CA LYS A 278 35.02 -13.72 9.65
C LYS A 278 34.71 -12.34 10.26
N CYS A 279 35.47 -11.30 9.94
CA CYS A 279 35.13 -9.95 10.39
C CYS A 279 33.83 -9.47 9.73
N ASP A 280 33.04 -8.71 10.48
CA ASP A 280 31.90 -7.97 9.94
C ASP A 280 32.35 -6.98 8.86
N ARG A 281 31.45 -6.68 7.92
CA ARG A 281 31.75 -6.05 6.64
C ARG A 281 31.12 -4.68 6.49
N ASN A 282 31.84 -3.81 5.77
CA ASN A 282 31.36 -2.54 5.29
C ASN A 282 30.69 -2.76 3.93
N VAL A 283 29.36 -2.86 3.90
CA VAL A 283 28.61 -3.12 2.67
C VAL A 283 28.03 -1.82 2.13
N THR A 284 28.10 -1.63 0.81
CA THR A 284 27.36 -0.55 0.14
C THR A 284 26.27 -1.10 -0.78
N LEU A 285 25.08 -0.50 -0.68
CA LEU A 285 23.87 -0.93 -1.36
C LEU A 285 23.36 0.23 -2.23
N TYR A 286 23.23 0.00 -3.53
CA TYR A 286 22.77 1.02 -4.48
C TYR A 286 21.34 0.73 -4.93
N GLY A 287 20.49 1.74 -5.06
CA GLY A 287 19.15 1.56 -5.60
C GLY A 287 18.27 2.81 -5.51
N TYR A 288 17.13 2.78 -6.21
CA TYR A 288 16.16 3.87 -6.20
C TYR A 288 15.31 3.89 -4.92
N LEU A 289 15.25 5.07 -4.29
CA LEU A 289 14.38 5.31 -3.14
C LEU A 289 12.89 5.37 -3.54
N ARG A 290 12.04 4.73 -2.75
CA ARG A 290 10.60 4.58 -2.99
C ARG A 290 9.79 4.81 -1.71
N GLY A 291 8.52 5.14 -1.90
CA GLY A 291 7.53 5.22 -0.84
C GLY A 291 7.46 6.60 -0.19
N CYS A 292 8.42 6.89 0.69
CA CYS A 292 8.56 8.17 1.39
C CYS A 292 10.03 8.63 1.34
N ASN A 293 10.29 9.89 1.69
CA ASN A 293 11.66 10.43 1.76
C ASN A 293 12.47 9.78 2.91
N MET A 294 13.79 9.67 2.73
CA MET A 294 14.71 9.05 3.70
C MET A 294 15.57 10.13 4.37
N LYS A 295 15.66 10.13 5.69
CA LYS A 295 16.54 11.07 6.44
C LYS A 295 17.88 10.42 6.81
N LYS A 296 18.94 11.23 6.90
CA LYS A 296 20.25 10.83 7.45
C LYS A 296 20.05 10.21 8.86
N GLY A 297 20.78 9.14 9.18
CA GLY A 297 20.66 8.44 10.47
C GLY A 297 19.41 7.56 10.67
N THR A 298 18.54 7.39 9.66
CA THR A 298 17.38 6.47 9.75
C THR A 298 17.85 5.02 9.91
N LYS A 299 17.26 4.26 10.85
CA LYS A 299 17.51 2.81 10.99
C LYS A 299 16.73 2.01 9.95
N VAL A 300 17.31 0.89 9.51
CA VAL A 300 16.91 0.17 8.30
C VAL A 300 16.88 -1.33 8.54
N HIS A 301 15.81 -1.99 8.13
CA HIS A 301 15.72 -3.46 8.10
C HIS A 301 16.15 -3.99 6.73
N ILE A 302 17.23 -4.79 6.70
CA ILE A 302 17.62 -5.58 5.54
C ILE A 302 16.88 -6.91 5.61
N ALA A 303 15.99 -7.17 4.65
CA ALA A 303 15.06 -8.29 4.70
C ALA A 303 15.76 -9.65 4.68
N GLY A 304 15.87 -10.30 5.84
CA GLY A 304 16.55 -11.60 6.00
C GLY A 304 17.95 -11.54 6.59
N VAL A 305 18.43 -10.34 6.96
CA VAL A 305 19.67 -10.14 7.74
C VAL A 305 19.29 -9.65 9.14
N GLY A 306 18.80 -8.42 9.27
CA GLY A 306 18.53 -7.80 10.57
C GLY A 306 18.15 -6.33 10.46
N ASP A 307 18.09 -5.67 11.63
CA ASP A 307 17.97 -4.22 11.76
C ASP A 307 19.39 -3.64 11.83
N CYS A 308 19.73 -2.71 10.94
CA CYS A 308 21.03 -2.06 10.80
C CYS A 308 20.89 -0.53 10.92
N SER A 309 21.98 0.15 11.27
CA SER A 309 22.06 1.62 11.23
C SER A 309 22.72 2.07 9.93
N LEU A 310 22.19 3.10 9.27
CA LEU A 310 22.86 3.72 8.13
C LEU A 310 24.03 4.58 8.63
N ALA A 311 25.23 4.34 8.09
CA ALA A 311 26.40 5.16 8.36
C ALA A 311 26.46 6.38 7.42
N GLY A 312 26.28 6.12 6.13
CA GLY A 312 26.27 7.13 5.07
C GLY A 312 25.09 6.93 4.12
N VAL A 313 24.61 8.04 3.54
CA VAL A 313 23.67 8.03 2.41
C VAL A 313 24.14 9.11 1.43
N THR A 314 24.49 8.71 0.21
CA THR A 314 24.91 9.62 -0.84
C THR A 314 23.94 9.56 -2.03
N CYS A 315 23.61 10.73 -2.56
CA CYS A 315 22.87 10.89 -3.81
C CYS A 315 23.81 10.60 -4.98
N LEU A 316 23.32 9.91 -6.01
CA LEU A 316 24.05 9.65 -7.24
C LEU A 316 23.20 10.02 -8.46
N ALA A 317 23.89 10.30 -9.58
CA ALA A 317 23.25 10.48 -10.87
C ALA A 317 22.45 9.23 -11.28
N ASP A 318 21.34 9.45 -11.97
CA ASP A 318 20.41 8.40 -12.38
C ASP A 318 20.99 7.55 -13.53
N PRO A 319 21.12 6.22 -13.39
CA PRO A 319 21.60 5.36 -14.47
C PRO A 319 20.56 5.08 -15.57
N CYS A 320 19.30 5.52 -15.41
CA CYS A 320 18.24 5.45 -16.43
C CYS A 320 17.33 6.70 -16.37
N PRO A 321 17.85 7.88 -16.75
CA PRO A 321 17.13 9.14 -16.67
C PRO A 321 15.95 9.21 -17.65
N LEU A 322 14.95 10.03 -17.33
CA LEU A 322 13.76 10.20 -18.13
C LEU A 322 13.96 11.22 -19.27
N PRO A 323 13.65 10.90 -20.55
CA PRO A 323 13.89 11.80 -21.68
C PRO A 323 12.83 12.91 -21.77
N SER A 324 13.01 13.95 -20.94
CA SER A 324 12.08 15.08 -20.77
C SER A 324 11.93 15.97 -22.02
N ALA A 325 13.02 16.30 -22.70
CA ALA A 325 13.10 17.43 -23.65
C ALA A 325 12.34 17.29 -25.00
N ALA A 326 11.80 16.12 -25.35
CA ALA A 326 11.41 15.83 -26.74
C ALA A 326 9.88 15.86 -26.99
N LYS A 327 9.37 16.93 -27.61
CA LYS A 327 7.93 17.16 -27.96
C LYS A 327 7.26 16.07 -28.83
N LYS A 328 8.00 15.19 -29.53
CA LYS A 328 7.43 14.13 -30.40
C LYS A 328 6.90 12.93 -29.57
N LYS A 329 5.76 12.34 -29.95
CA LYS A 329 5.06 11.26 -29.19
C LYS A 329 5.79 9.91 -29.10
N GLY A 330 6.81 9.66 -29.93
CA GLY A 330 7.61 8.42 -29.91
C GLY A 330 8.82 8.47 -28.97
N LEU A 331 9.31 7.29 -28.57
CA LEU A 331 10.58 7.09 -27.85
C LEU A 331 11.67 6.69 -28.87
N ARG A 332 12.76 7.45 -28.96
CA ARG A 332 13.88 7.19 -29.88
C ARG A 332 14.64 5.92 -29.48
N GLU A 333 15.54 5.46 -30.35
CA GLU A 333 16.37 4.27 -30.09
C GLU A 333 17.42 4.54 -29.00
N LYS A 334 18.11 5.69 -29.05
CA LYS A 334 19.04 6.15 -28.00
C LYS A 334 18.36 6.37 -26.63
N GLU A 335 17.04 6.60 -26.61
CA GLU A 335 16.23 6.80 -25.39
C GLU A 335 15.80 5.48 -24.72
N LYS A 336 16.08 4.30 -25.31
CA LYS A 336 15.70 2.97 -24.79
C LYS A 336 16.78 2.39 -23.87
N LEU A 337 17.18 3.18 -22.88
CA LEU A 337 18.17 2.79 -21.88
C LEU A 337 17.69 1.61 -21.02
N PHE A 338 18.65 0.80 -20.59
CA PHE A 338 18.45 -0.28 -19.63
C PHE A 338 19.64 -0.36 -18.67
N TYR A 339 19.35 -0.73 -17.43
CA TYR A 339 20.34 -0.85 -16.35
C TYR A 339 20.08 -2.13 -15.57
N ALA A 340 21.08 -3.00 -15.50
CA ALA A 340 20.95 -4.35 -14.97
C ALA A 340 22.30 -4.85 -14.43
N PRO A 341 22.90 -4.19 -13.42
CA PRO A 341 24.31 -4.39 -13.04
C PRO A 341 24.64 -5.78 -12.51
N MET A 342 23.66 -6.53 -12.00
CA MET A 342 23.82 -7.94 -11.59
C MET A 342 23.62 -8.94 -12.75
N SER A 343 23.07 -8.51 -13.89
CA SER A 343 22.84 -9.33 -15.09
C SER A 343 23.92 -9.06 -16.14
N GLY A 344 24.08 -9.99 -17.09
CA GLY A 344 24.97 -9.77 -18.23
C GLY A 344 24.47 -8.63 -19.13
N LEU A 345 25.28 -7.60 -19.33
CA LEU A 345 25.05 -6.51 -20.27
C LEU A 345 25.59 -6.93 -21.64
N GLY A 346 24.72 -7.52 -22.46
CA GLY A 346 25.16 -8.21 -23.68
C GLY A 346 25.97 -9.45 -23.31
N ASP A 347 27.25 -9.45 -23.70
CA ASP A 347 28.18 -10.56 -23.47
C ASP A 347 29.11 -10.35 -22.26
N LEU A 348 29.04 -9.21 -21.56
CA LEU A 348 29.76 -8.95 -20.30
C LEU A 348 28.90 -9.31 -19.09
N LEU A 349 29.39 -10.19 -18.22
CA LEU A 349 28.79 -10.56 -16.93
C LEU A 349 29.70 -10.12 -15.78
N TYR A 350 29.20 -9.23 -14.94
CA TYR A 350 29.86 -8.85 -13.69
C TYR A 350 29.55 -9.88 -12.59
N ASP A 351 30.60 -10.43 -11.99
CA ASP A 351 30.59 -11.01 -10.65
C ASP A 351 31.47 -10.13 -9.73
N LYS A 352 31.39 -10.33 -8.41
CA LYS A 352 31.86 -9.40 -7.35
C LYS A 352 33.12 -8.59 -7.72
N ASP A 353 34.20 -9.29 -8.01
CA ASP A 353 35.54 -8.73 -8.29
C ASP A 353 36.04 -9.11 -9.71
N ALA A 354 35.18 -9.67 -10.56
CA ALA A 354 35.57 -10.32 -11.81
C ALA A 354 34.57 -10.09 -12.96
N VAL A 355 35.07 -9.70 -14.13
CA VAL A 355 34.25 -9.50 -15.35
C VAL A 355 34.46 -10.67 -16.31
N TYR A 356 33.41 -11.47 -16.51
CA TYR A 356 33.40 -12.55 -17.48
C TYR A 356 32.88 -12.04 -18.83
N ILE A 357 33.62 -12.22 -19.92
CA ILE A 357 33.24 -11.77 -21.26
C ILE A 357 33.07 -13.00 -22.17
N ASN A 358 31.85 -13.23 -22.65
CA ASN A 358 31.49 -14.38 -23.48
C ASN A 358 31.51 -14.04 -24.98
N ILE A 359 32.70 -13.89 -25.55
CA ILE A 359 32.87 -13.68 -27.00
C ILE A 359 32.56 -15.01 -27.72
N ASN A 360 31.71 -14.97 -28.76
CA ASN A 360 31.33 -16.16 -29.53
C ASN A 360 32.53 -16.75 -30.30
N ASP A 361 32.69 -18.08 -30.27
CA ASP A 361 33.85 -18.82 -30.83
C ASP A 361 34.23 -18.47 -32.28
N HIS A 362 33.29 -18.01 -33.10
CA HIS A 362 33.54 -17.62 -34.50
C HIS A 362 34.13 -16.20 -34.66
N LEU A 363 34.15 -15.41 -33.59
CA LEU A 363 34.86 -14.12 -33.47
C LEU A 363 36.16 -14.27 -32.67
N VAL A 364 36.31 -15.35 -31.90
CA VAL A 364 37.51 -15.65 -31.10
C VAL A 364 38.57 -16.29 -31.98
N GLN A 365 39.51 -15.48 -32.47
CA GLN A 365 40.78 -15.98 -33.04
C GLN A 365 41.75 -16.50 -31.94
N PHE A 366 41.47 -16.20 -30.68
CA PHE A 366 42.35 -16.44 -29.53
C PHE A 366 41.75 -17.43 -28.53
N SER A 367 41.81 -18.72 -28.84
CA SER A 367 41.59 -19.79 -27.87
C SER A 367 42.77 -20.78 -27.86
N ASN A 368 42.85 -21.60 -26.80
CA ASN A 368 44.06 -22.37 -26.50
C ASN A 368 44.25 -23.57 -27.43
N VAL A 369 45.52 -24.00 -27.54
CA VAL A 369 45.89 -25.22 -28.26
C VAL A 369 45.44 -26.42 -27.43
N ASP A 370 44.46 -27.18 -27.91
CA ASP A 370 44.17 -28.50 -27.38
C ASP A 370 45.37 -29.43 -27.63
N GLU A 371 45.90 -30.04 -26.56
CA GLU A 371 47.01 -31.01 -26.65
C GLU A 371 46.60 -32.32 -27.38
N ASN A 372 45.30 -32.53 -27.62
CA ASN A 372 44.75 -33.64 -28.39
C ASN A 372 44.28 -33.17 -29.77
N GLY A 373 45.20 -33.12 -30.74
CA GLY A 373 44.98 -32.43 -32.01
C GLY A 373 44.08 -33.14 -33.03
N VAL A 374 43.13 -32.39 -33.59
CA VAL A 374 42.63 -32.59 -34.96
C VAL A 374 42.71 -31.24 -35.69
N ALA A 375 43.76 -31.05 -36.49
CA ALA A 375 44.02 -29.78 -37.17
C ALA A 375 42.98 -29.49 -38.27
N ARG A 376 42.15 -28.46 -38.07
CA ARG A 376 41.38 -27.85 -39.17
C ARG A 376 42.35 -27.09 -40.08
N LYS A 377 42.57 -27.57 -41.30
CA LYS A 377 43.30 -26.83 -42.33
C LYS A 377 42.47 -25.62 -42.77
N GLY A 378 42.95 -24.40 -42.47
CA GLY A 378 42.31 -23.17 -42.95
C GLY A 378 42.93 -21.92 -42.32
N LYS A 379 43.67 -21.16 -43.14
CA LYS A 379 44.53 -20.02 -42.78
C LYS A 379 45.79 -20.37 -41.98
N GLU A 380 46.82 -19.58 -42.24
CA GLU A 380 48.07 -19.55 -41.47
C GLU A 380 47.83 -18.78 -40.15
N ARG A 381 48.73 -18.94 -39.17
CA ARG A 381 48.64 -18.17 -37.92
C ARG A 381 48.91 -16.70 -38.22
N ASP A 382 47.99 -15.84 -37.82
CA ASP A 382 48.10 -14.41 -38.09
C ASP A 382 49.28 -13.82 -37.32
N VAL A 383 50.02 -12.88 -37.92
CA VAL A 383 51.24 -12.33 -37.30
C VAL A 383 50.91 -11.59 -36.01
N GLY A 384 49.74 -10.93 -35.96
CA GLY A 384 49.20 -10.33 -34.73
C GLY A 384 48.89 -11.33 -33.62
N GLU A 385 48.47 -12.57 -33.97
CA GLU A 385 48.20 -13.62 -32.99
C GLU A 385 49.49 -14.06 -32.28
N VAL A 386 50.57 -14.20 -33.06
CA VAL A 386 51.91 -14.55 -32.56
C VAL A 386 52.51 -13.40 -31.75
N LEU A 387 52.35 -12.15 -32.19
CA LEU A 387 52.84 -10.96 -31.50
C LEU A 387 52.15 -10.74 -30.14
N VAL A 388 50.82 -10.86 -30.06
CA VAL A 388 50.12 -10.78 -28.76
C VAL A 388 50.56 -11.91 -27.82
N LYS A 389 50.78 -13.12 -28.35
CA LYS A 389 51.27 -14.28 -27.57
C LYS A 389 52.75 -14.19 -27.17
N SER A 390 53.57 -13.38 -27.84
CA SER A 390 54.93 -13.07 -27.37
C SER A 390 54.87 -11.97 -26.30
N LEU A 391 54.16 -10.86 -26.55
CA LEU A 391 53.96 -9.75 -25.61
C LEU A 391 53.42 -10.21 -24.24
N GLN A 392 52.39 -11.06 -24.22
CA GLN A 392 51.84 -11.64 -22.98
C GLN A 392 52.82 -12.54 -22.18
N LYS A 393 53.92 -12.98 -22.79
CA LYS A 393 54.98 -13.78 -22.14
C LYS A 393 56.20 -12.94 -21.74
N THR A 394 56.19 -11.65 -22.06
CA THR A 394 57.22 -10.72 -21.62
C THR A 394 57.02 -10.35 -20.15
N LYS A 395 58.14 -10.13 -19.43
CA LYS A 395 58.21 -10.02 -17.97
C LYS A 395 59.18 -8.94 -17.47
N TYR A 396 59.92 -8.31 -18.39
CA TYR A 396 60.78 -7.13 -18.21
C TYR A 396 60.10 -5.98 -19.01
N SER A 397 60.47 -4.70 -18.79
CA SER A 397 59.92 -3.56 -19.58
C SER A 397 60.70 -3.32 -20.88
N ILE A 398 60.07 -2.81 -21.95
CA ILE A 398 60.70 -2.70 -23.30
C ILE A 398 62.11 -2.09 -23.24
N ASP A 399 62.27 -1.06 -22.42
CA ASP A 399 63.48 -0.26 -22.22
C ASP A 399 64.60 -1.07 -21.56
N GLU A 400 64.27 -1.92 -20.59
CA GLU A 400 65.19 -2.87 -19.92
C GLU A 400 65.85 -3.84 -20.92
N LYS A 401 65.28 -4.04 -22.12
CA LYS A 401 65.88 -4.83 -23.20
C LYS A 401 66.82 -4.02 -24.05
N LEU A 402 66.44 -2.77 -24.32
CA LEU A 402 67.20 -1.84 -25.14
C LEU A 402 68.51 -1.46 -24.43
N GLU A 403 68.46 -1.27 -23.11
CA GLU A 403 69.63 -1.12 -22.23
C GLU A 403 70.53 -2.37 -22.27
N ASN A 404 69.95 -3.57 -22.22
CA ASN A 404 70.69 -4.83 -22.34
C ASN A 404 71.19 -5.12 -23.78
N SER A 405 70.73 -4.40 -24.81
CA SER A 405 71.10 -4.61 -26.22
C SER A 405 72.02 -3.49 -26.77
N PHE A 406 73.19 -3.33 -26.16
CA PHE A 406 74.18 -2.34 -26.58
C PHE A 406 74.72 -2.58 -28.01
N ILE A 407 74.66 -1.57 -28.88
CA ILE A 407 75.12 -1.68 -30.27
C ILE A 407 76.65 -1.48 -30.35
N SER A 408 77.39 -2.57 -30.52
CA SER A 408 78.85 -2.59 -30.63
C SER A 408 79.36 -2.09 -32.00
N LEU A 409 79.58 -0.79 -32.16
CA LEU A 409 80.12 -0.18 -33.39
C LEU A 409 81.64 -0.37 -33.60
N PHE A 410 82.43 -0.73 -32.57
CA PHE A 410 83.88 -0.95 -32.70
C PHE A 410 84.37 -2.18 -31.90
N SER A 411 85.12 -3.06 -32.56
CA SER A 411 85.54 -4.36 -32.02
C SER A 411 86.78 -4.30 -31.10
N ARG A 412 86.58 -3.88 -29.85
CA ARG A 412 87.57 -4.07 -28.76
C ARG A 412 86.96 -4.57 -27.45
N LYS A 413 87.82 -5.07 -26.56
CA LYS A 413 87.50 -5.92 -25.40
C LYS A 413 86.65 -5.22 -24.32
N PRO A 414 85.85 -5.98 -23.55
CA PRO A 414 85.02 -5.43 -22.48
C PRO A 414 85.85 -4.96 -21.27
N PRO A 415 85.34 -4.00 -20.47
CA PRO A 415 85.84 -3.75 -19.13
C PRO A 415 85.52 -4.93 -18.21
N THR A 416 86.32 -5.11 -17.15
CA THR A 416 86.12 -6.16 -16.13
C THR A 416 85.53 -5.54 -14.86
N SER A 417 84.71 -6.31 -14.14
CA SER A 417 84.03 -5.88 -12.93
C SER A 417 84.93 -5.73 -11.71
N GLU A 418 84.59 -4.76 -10.86
CA GLU A 418 84.86 -4.80 -9.42
C GLU A 418 83.69 -5.56 -8.76
N GLY A 419 83.84 -6.56 -7.88
CA GLY A 419 85.05 -7.21 -7.36
C GLY A 419 85.47 -6.66 -6.00
N GLY A 420 85.16 -7.29 -4.85
CA GLY A 420 84.51 -8.58 -4.60
C GLY A 420 84.14 -8.70 -3.09
N ASN A 421 84.45 -9.77 -2.35
CA ASN A 421 85.20 -10.99 -2.66
C ASN A 421 85.08 -12.00 -1.49
N VAL A 422 85.44 -13.30 -1.70
CA VAL A 422 85.74 -14.31 -0.63
C VAL A 422 84.58 -14.65 0.33
N ARG A 423 84.02 -15.88 0.45
CA ARG A 423 84.47 -17.27 0.16
C ARG A 423 83.26 -18.23 0.35
N ASP A 424 83.24 -19.55 0.08
CA ASP A 424 84.15 -20.52 -0.59
C ASP A 424 83.28 -21.69 -1.18
N ALA A 425 83.90 -22.73 -1.74
CA ALA A 425 83.28 -23.97 -2.25
C ALA A 425 83.14 -25.07 -1.14
N PRO A 426 82.44 -26.23 -1.31
CA PRO A 426 82.27 -26.99 -2.57
C PRO A 426 80.88 -27.60 -2.91
N LEU A 427 80.70 -27.91 -4.21
CA LEU A 427 80.00 -29.05 -4.87
C LEU A 427 78.73 -29.64 -4.19
N GLU A 428 77.53 -29.65 -4.81
CA GLU A 428 77.04 -29.30 -6.19
C GLU A 428 75.57 -28.77 -6.11
N GLY A 429 74.91 -28.19 -7.14
CA GLY A 429 75.29 -27.81 -8.51
C GLY A 429 74.18 -28.12 -9.55
N ARG A 430 74.13 -27.36 -10.69
CA ARG A 430 73.28 -27.60 -11.90
C ARG A 430 71.76 -27.30 -11.75
N ASP A 431 70.91 -26.80 -12.66
CA ASP A 431 70.82 -26.05 -13.98
C ASP A 431 69.36 -25.48 -14.04
N GLU A 432 68.81 -24.62 -14.93
CA GLU A 432 69.14 -23.64 -16.01
C GLU A 432 67.90 -22.69 -16.13
N ALA A 433 67.98 -21.38 -16.44
CA ALA A 433 68.10 -20.68 -17.75
C ALA A 433 66.96 -20.95 -18.80
N MET A 434 66.36 -19.97 -19.52
CA MET A 434 66.36 -18.49 -19.41
C MET A 434 65.19 -17.80 -20.19
N GLU A 435 64.83 -16.56 -19.75
CA GLU A 435 64.37 -15.29 -20.39
C GLU A 435 64.03 -15.11 -21.92
N HIS A 436 63.52 -13.98 -22.49
CA HIS A 436 62.51 -12.91 -22.15
C HIS A 436 62.29 -11.91 -23.37
N MET A 437 61.13 -11.21 -23.44
CA MET A 437 60.87 -9.78 -23.84
C MET A 437 60.87 -9.18 -25.32
N ALA A 438 60.58 -7.85 -25.48
CA ALA A 438 60.01 -7.00 -26.58
C ALA A 438 60.96 -6.54 -27.76
N GLY A 439 60.71 -5.54 -28.67
CA GLY A 439 59.73 -4.40 -28.80
C GLY A 439 59.60 -3.71 -30.22
N SER A 440 59.34 -2.38 -30.33
CA SER A 440 58.80 -1.63 -31.52
C SER A 440 59.76 -0.53 -32.14
N GLN A 441 59.46 0.51 -32.99
CA GLN A 441 58.24 1.17 -33.58
C GLN A 441 58.54 2.20 -34.75
N SER A 442 57.50 2.72 -35.48
CA SER A 442 57.41 4.01 -36.29
C SER A 442 58.32 4.25 -37.55
N SER A 443 58.06 5.14 -38.53
CA SER A 443 56.87 5.98 -38.96
C SER A 443 57.02 6.58 -40.40
N GLU A 444 55.88 6.81 -41.07
CA GLU A 444 55.46 7.91 -42.00
C GLU A 444 56.31 8.41 -43.21
N GLU A 445 55.65 8.55 -44.39
CA GLU A 445 55.63 9.79 -45.21
C GLU A 445 54.48 9.78 -46.28
N SER A 446 54.26 10.92 -46.95
CA SER A 446 53.17 11.30 -47.89
C SER A 446 53.37 10.78 -49.35
N GLU A 447 52.58 11.06 -50.41
CA GLU A 447 51.60 12.14 -50.72
C GLU A 447 50.55 11.71 -51.80
N SER A 448 49.99 12.65 -52.58
CA SER A 448 48.77 12.54 -53.42
C SER A 448 49.01 12.31 -54.93
N GLY A 449 47.94 12.00 -55.69
CA GLY A 449 47.95 12.03 -57.17
C GLY A 449 46.74 11.35 -57.83
N GLU A 450 46.18 11.94 -58.90
CA GLU A 450 44.89 11.54 -59.52
C GLU A 450 45.00 10.89 -60.92
N GLU A 451 44.02 10.00 -61.20
CA GLU A 451 43.38 9.65 -62.49
C GLU A 451 44.16 9.49 -63.83
N ASN A 452 43.94 8.37 -64.55
CA ASN A 452 43.08 8.38 -65.77
C ASN A 452 42.82 7.02 -66.48
N GLU A 453 41.72 7.01 -67.24
CA GLU A 453 41.22 6.18 -68.37
C GLU A 453 41.67 4.71 -68.72
N ALA A 454 40.63 3.87 -68.83
CA ALA A 454 40.18 3.07 -70.00
C ALA A 454 40.93 1.83 -70.58
N ASN A 455 40.20 0.70 -70.59
CA ASN A 455 40.03 -0.35 -71.64
C ASN A 455 41.23 -1.03 -72.34
N TRP A 456 41.05 -2.34 -72.65
CA TRP A 456 41.01 -2.88 -74.03
C TRP A 456 40.36 -4.29 -74.05
N ILE A 457 40.02 -4.83 -75.23
CA ILE A 457 39.00 -5.89 -75.44
C ILE A 457 39.52 -7.04 -76.34
N ASN A 458 39.03 -8.27 -76.08
CA ASN A 458 38.57 -9.33 -77.03
C ASN A 458 38.07 -10.53 -76.18
N GLU A 459 36.98 -11.26 -76.50
CA GLU A 459 36.60 -12.04 -77.71
C GLU A 459 37.51 -13.28 -77.94
N GLU A 460 37.00 -14.47 -78.28
CA GLU A 460 35.74 -14.83 -78.98
C GLU A 460 35.06 -16.15 -78.48
N SER A 461 34.15 -16.73 -79.28
CA SER A 461 33.16 -17.80 -78.96
C SER A 461 33.70 -19.26 -78.95
N ASN A 462 32.98 -20.35 -78.58
CA ASN A 462 31.74 -20.88 -79.20
C ASN A 462 31.13 -22.13 -78.46
N ALA A 463 29.85 -22.44 -78.76
CA ALA A 463 29.06 -23.68 -78.52
C ALA A 463 28.70 -24.12 -77.07
N GLY A 464 27.52 -24.70 -76.79
CA GLY A 464 26.33 -24.94 -77.64
C GLY A 464 25.25 -25.82 -76.95
N ASN A 465 24.04 -25.87 -77.54
CA ASN A 465 22.83 -26.65 -77.14
C ASN A 465 22.11 -26.27 -75.81
N GLN A 466 20.82 -26.59 -75.59
CA GLN A 466 19.61 -26.54 -76.46
C GLN A 466 18.33 -26.72 -75.60
N ASP A 467 17.18 -26.29 -76.13
CA ASP A 467 15.78 -26.45 -75.67
C ASP A 467 15.29 -25.66 -74.43
N SER A 468 14.25 -24.81 -74.48
CA SER A 468 12.89 -24.81 -75.12
C SER A 468 11.81 -25.15 -74.06
N SER A 469 10.72 -24.40 -73.86
CA SER A 469 10.20 -23.21 -74.56
C SER A 469 9.12 -22.45 -73.74
N GLU A 470 9.13 -21.10 -73.79
CA GLU A 470 7.93 -20.21 -73.91
C GLU A 470 6.79 -20.24 -72.84
N SER A 471 5.78 -19.34 -72.77
CA SER A 471 5.54 -17.91 -73.10
C SER A 471 4.17 -17.50 -72.46
N SER A 472 3.70 -16.25 -72.25
CA SER A 472 4.29 -14.89 -72.19
C SER A 472 3.50 -14.01 -71.17
N GLU A 473 2.81 -12.92 -71.56
CA GLU A 473 1.95 -12.07 -70.71
C GLU A 473 0.65 -11.60 -71.42
N GLN A 474 -0.29 -11.04 -70.63
CA GLN A 474 -1.40 -10.10 -70.94
C GLN A 474 -2.82 -10.59 -71.37
N ASP A 475 -3.79 -10.02 -70.64
CA ASP A 475 -5.15 -9.52 -70.95
C ASP A 475 -6.45 -10.35 -71.22
N GLU A 476 -7.53 -9.78 -70.66
CA GLU A 476 -8.97 -9.75 -70.99
C GLU A 476 -9.91 -10.99 -71.01
N THR A 477 -10.83 -10.97 -70.01
CA THR A 477 -12.27 -11.32 -70.08
C THR A 477 -12.85 -12.76 -70.09
N SER A 478 -13.61 -13.02 -69.01
CA SER A 478 -15.04 -13.47 -68.99
C SER A 478 -15.46 -14.95 -68.80
N LYS A 479 -16.22 -15.13 -67.70
CA LYS A 479 -17.49 -15.88 -67.54
C LYS A 479 -17.55 -17.43 -67.68
N ARG A 480 -18.03 -18.02 -66.57
CA ARG A 480 -18.93 -19.20 -66.35
C ARG A 480 -18.35 -20.43 -65.65
N GLU A 481 -19.22 -21.00 -64.83
CA GLU A 481 -19.21 -22.31 -64.14
C GLU A 481 -19.73 -23.41 -65.13
N PRO A 482 -20.36 -24.57 -64.77
CA PRO A 482 -20.70 -25.18 -63.45
C PRO A 482 -20.59 -26.74 -63.34
N VAL A 483 -21.21 -27.32 -62.28
CA VAL A 483 -22.04 -28.59 -62.24
C VAL A 483 -21.59 -29.80 -61.36
N MET A 484 -22.44 -30.16 -60.37
CA MET A 484 -22.79 -31.48 -59.75
C MET A 484 -21.70 -32.36 -59.05
N ASP A 485 -21.99 -33.31 -58.13
CA ASP A 485 -23.23 -33.85 -57.50
C ASP A 485 -22.97 -34.24 -56.01
N SER A 486 -23.92 -34.32 -55.05
CA SER A 486 -24.94 -35.38 -54.73
C SER A 486 -24.34 -36.76 -54.35
N GLU A 487 -24.93 -37.67 -53.55
CA GLU A 487 -26.18 -37.80 -52.77
C GLU A 487 -25.81 -38.14 -51.27
N ASP A 488 -26.58 -38.61 -50.28
CA ASP A 488 -27.83 -39.40 -50.08
C ASP A 488 -28.39 -39.06 -48.65
N ASP A 489 -29.67 -39.30 -48.31
CA ASP A 489 -30.32 -38.78 -47.06
C ASP A 489 -31.11 -39.85 -46.23
N SER A 490 -32.07 -39.45 -45.37
CA SER A 490 -33.15 -40.23 -44.70
C SER A 490 -32.85 -40.90 -43.32
N ASP A 491 -33.73 -40.90 -42.28
CA ASP A 491 -34.91 -40.08 -41.91
C ASP A 491 -35.31 -40.29 -40.42
N GLY A 492 -36.19 -39.44 -39.84
CA GLY A 492 -36.84 -39.70 -38.55
C GLY A 492 -37.55 -38.52 -37.84
N GLU A 493 -38.79 -38.22 -38.22
CA GLU A 493 -39.69 -37.15 -37.71
C GLU A 493 -40.35 -37.49 -36.33
N SER A 494 -41.11 -36.65 -35.59
CA SER A 494 -41.44 -35.20 -35.60
C SER A 494 -41.23 -34.61 -34.16
N ASP A 495 -42.01 -33.79 -33.42
CA ASP A 495 -43.35 -33.14 -33.48
C ASP A 495 -43.38 -32.03 -32.37
N ASN A 496 -44.09 -30.88 -32.43
CA ASN A 496 -44.44 -29.99 -33.54
C ASN A 496 -44.45 -28.51 -33.03
N ALA A 497 -44.51 -27.60 -33.99
CA ALA A 497 -44.41 -26.14 -34.01
C ALA A 497 -45.49 -25.36 -33.16
N TRP A 498 -45.72 -24.04 -33.20
CA TRP A 498 -45.60 -22.98 -34.23
C TRP A 498 -45.44 -21.62 -33.50
N GLU A 499 -44.78 -20.55 -33.99
CA GLU A 499 -44.01 -20.29 -35.22
C GLU A 499 -43.00 -19.11 -34.96
N GLU A 500 -42.49 -18.24 -35.85
CA GLU A 500 -42.85 -17.79 -37.22
C GLU A 500 -41.63 -17.23 -38.01
N ASN A 501 -41.88 -16.54 -39.13
CA ASN A 501 -40.95 -16.14 -40.21
C ASN A 501 -40.22 -14.78 -39.98
N GLY A 502 -39.11 -14.46 -40.66
CA GLY A 502 -38.33 -15.25 -41.63
C GLY A 502 -37.05 -14.54 -42.14
N ASP A 503 -36.18 -15.32 -42.78
CA ASP A 503 -35.23 -15.05 -43.89
C ASP A 503 -34.15 -13.94 -43.71
N GLU A 504 -32.83 -14.20 -43.64
CA GLU A 504 -31.85 -14.70 -44.65
C GLU A 504 -31.30 -13.60 -45.60
N GLU A 505 -30.01 -13.54 -46.03
CA GLU A 505 -28.85 -14.44 -45.82
C GLU A 505 -27.44 -13.75 -45.95
N HIS A 506 -26.39 -14.51 -45.58
CA HIS A 506 -24.99 -14.49 -46.10
C HIS A 506 -23.91 -13.39 -45.79
N ARG A 507 -22.73 -13.46 -46.47
CA ARG A 507 -21.35 -13.36 -45.89
C ARG A 507 -20.42 -12.21 -46.36
N LYS A 508 -19.29 -12.05 -45.62
CA LYS A 508 -17.96 -11.43 -45.93
C LYS A 508 -17.49 -11.59 -47.40
N TYR A 509 -16.55 -10.81 -47.98
CA TYR A 509 -15.42 -9.97 -47.49
C TYR A 509 -15.37 -8.62 -48.28
N LEU A 510 -14.53 -7.60 -47.98
CA LEU A 510 -13.10 -7.46 -48.40
C LEU A 510 -12.41 -6.18 -47.82
N LYS A 511 -11.14 -5.93 -48.24
CA LYS A 511 -10.31 -4.75 -47.93
C LYS A 511 -10.05 -3.89 -49.18
N SER A 512 -10.00 -2.57 -49.00
CA SER A 512 -8.95 -1.64 -49.46
C SER A 512 -9.20 -0.31 -48.70
N ASP A 513 -8.22 0.37 -48.09
CA ASP A 513 -7.00 0.99 -48.64
C ASP A 513 -7.32 2.19 -49.57
N LEU A 514 -6.87 3.39 -49.17
CA LEU A 514 -7.12 4.64 -49.88
C LEU A 514 -5.94 5.60 -49.64
N LYS A 515 -5.23 5.92 -50.73
CA LYS A 515 -4.20 6.96 -50.82
C LYS A 515 -4.27 7.51 -52.26
N GLU A 516 -4.12 8.83 -52.39
CA GLU A 516 -3.48 9.61 -53.49
C GLU A 516 -3.33 8.96 -54.89
N GLN A 517 -3.53 9.65 -56.02
CA GLN A 517 -3.43 11.10 -56.31
C GLN A 517 -3.87 11.38 -57.78
N ILE A 518 -3.65 12.61 -58.30
CA ILE A 518 -3.21 12.87 -59.72
C ILE A 518 -4.28 12.64 -60.85
N GLU A 519 -4.37 13.42 -61.95
CA GLU A 519 -3.68 14.66 -62.36
C GLU A 519 -4.51 15.59 -63.29
N PHE A 520 -3.88 16.72 -63.59
CA PHE A 520 -4.24 17.88 -64.42
C PHE A 520 -4.64 17.57 -65.87
N HIS A 521 -5.32 18.52 -66.53
CA HIS A 521 -4.71 19.27 -67.66
C HIS A 521 -5.40 20.61 -67.99
N ASN A 522 -4.80 21.37 -68.91
CA ASN A 522 -5.26 22.64 -69.49
C ASN A 522 -5.45 23.83 -68.52
N GLY A 523 -4.34 24.29 -67.92
CA GLY A 523 -4.15 25.70 -67.56
C GLY A 523 -4.92 26.22 -66.33
N ARG A 524 -4.52 25.78 -65.13
CA ARG A 524 -5.04 26.24 -63.81
C ARG A 524 -6.57 26.17 -63.66
N ILE A 525 -7.10 25.00 -63.35
CA ILE A 525 -8.44 24.89 -62.73
C ILE A 525 -8.32 24.93 -61.20
N ARG A 526 -8.08 26.14 -60.67
CA ARG A 526 -8.66 26.54 -59.38
C ARG A 526 -10.03 27.14 -59.73
N ARG A 527 -11.13 26.61 -59.19
CA ARG A 527 -12.41 27.35 -59.14
C ARG A 527 -12.85 27.44 -57.69
N LYS A 528 -12.93 28.68 -57.21
CA LYS A 528 -13.37 29.06 -55.87
C LYS A 528 -14.80 28.53 -55.62
N ALA A 529 -15.02 27.95 -54.46
CA ALA A 529 -16.35 27.55 -53.99
C ALA A 529 -16.49 27.96 -52.52
N VAL A 530 -17.05 29.15 -52.29
CA VAL A 530 -17.48 29.65 -50.98
C VAL A 530 -18.81 30.38 -51.20
N SER A 531 -19.62 30.56 -50.15
CA SER A 531 -21.07 30.88 -50.14
C SER A 531 -21.97 29.74 -50.67
N ALA A 532 -23.17 29.48 -50.11
CA ALA A 532 -23.89 30.07 -48.96
C ALA A 532 -23.05 30.15 -47.67
N SER A 533 -22.90 31.26 -46.92
CA SER A 533 -23.56 32.58 -46.88
C SER A 533 -25.08 32.59 -46.57
N GLY A 534 -25.64 33.63 -45.95
CA GLY A 534 -25.03 34.89 -45.49
C GLY A 534 -24.13 34.76 -44.24
N ASN A 535 -22.95 35.39 -44.17
CA ASN A 535 -22.24 36.05 -45.27
C ASN A 535 -20.71 36.10 -45.04
N ASP A 536 -19.99 36.45 -46.12
CA ASP A 536 -18.58 36.84 -46.18
C ASP A 536 -17.49 35.74 -46.05
N GLN A 537 -16.27 36.09 -46.50
CA GLN A 537 -15.30 35.23 -47.23
C GLN A 537 -13.88 35.87 -47.19
N SER A 538 -12.75 35.20 -47.44
CA SER A 538 -12.38 33.80 -47.76
C SER A 538 -10.85 33.59 -47.52
N ASP A 539 -10.37 32.34 -47.52
CA ASP A 539 -8.95 31.96 -47.27
C ASP A 539 -7.91 32.47 -48.29
N ASP A 540 -6.62 32.56 -47.88
CA ASP A 540 -5.50 31.95 -48.62
C ASP A 540 -4.17 31.83 -47.80
N LYS A 541 -3.39 30.78 -48.13
CA LYS A 541 -1.91 30.55 -48.14
C LYS A 541 -0.91 30.84 -46.98
N ASP A 542 -0.08 29.80 -46.76
CA ASP A 542 1.40 29.70 -46.85
C ASP A 542 2.33 30.63 -46.04
N SER A 543 3.64 30.57 -46.33
CA SER A 543 4.76 30.89 -45.43
C SER A 543 5.71 31.98 -45.96
N ASP A 544 6.52 32.48 -45.01
CA ASP A 544 7.78 33.23 -45.19
C ASP A 544 7.65 34.67 -45.74
N ASP A 545 8.36 35.60 -45.09
CA ASP A 545 9.40 36.52 -45.64
C ASP A 545 9.10 37.22 -46.99
N GLU A 546 9.27 38.55 -47.20
CA GLU A 546 9.99 39.64 -46.51
C GLU A 546 9.38 41.01 -46.92
N ASP A 547 9.50 42.05 -46.08
CA ASP A 547 9.73 43.50 -46.34
C ASP A 547 8.84 44.26 -47.42
N GLU A 548 8.96 45.56 -47.77
CA GLU A 548 9.80 46.72 -47.37
C GLU A 548 9.06 48.07 -47.71
N ASP A 549 9.72 49.24 -47.53
CA ASP A 549 9.45 50.60 -48.10
C ASP A 549 8.17 51.40 -47.73
N GLU A 550 8.07 52.75 -47.72
CA GLU A 550 8.96 53.95 -47.87
C GLU A 550 8.91 54.74 -46.52
N ASP A 551 9.70 55.75 -46.09
CA ASP A 551 10.86 56.59 -46.50
C ASP A 551 11.31 57.37 -45.20
N ASN A 552 12.50 57.96 -44.95
CA ASN A 552 13.86 57.96 -45.55
C ASN A 552 14.90 58.57 -44.56
N GLU A 553 16.21 58.51 -44.91
CA GLU A 553 17.37 59.31 -44.39
C GLU A 553 17.81 59.19 -42.89
N ASP A 554 19.10 59.10 -42.50
CA ASP A 554 20.36 58.74 -43.21
C ASP A 554 21.53 58.46 -42.19
N ASP A 555 22.71 58.08 -42.72
CA ASP A 555 24.09 58.23 -42.21
C ASP A 555 24.76 57.22 -41.23
N THR A 556 25.64 56.41 -41.82
CA THR A 556 27.04 56.04 -41.42
C THR A 556 27.44 54.68 -40.76
N ASP A 557 28.35 54.00 -41.51
CA ASP A 557 29.48 53.15 -41.11
C ASP A 557 29.37 51.66 -40.71
N SER A 558 29.07 50.84 -41.74
CA SER A 558 30.06 49.98 -42.43
C SER A 558 30.85 48.86 -41.70
N GLN A 559 30.47 47.62 -42.04
CA GLN A 559 31.32 46.46 -42.42
C GLN A 559 32.49 45.97 -41.52
N SER A 560 32.48 44.68 -41.17
CA SER A 560 33.25 43.62 -41.90
C SER A 560 33.41 42.32 -41.08
N SER A 561 33.86 41.23 -41.74
CA SER A 561 34.09 39.91 -41.14
C SER A 561 35.56 39.46 -41.30
N ALA A 562 36.26 39.29 -40.18
CA ALA A 562 37.51 38.54 -40.01
C ALA A 562 37.49 38.02 -38.55
N GLU A 563 37.82 36.76 -38.21
CA GLU A 563 39.02 35.94 -38.53
C GLU A 563 40.26 36.37 -37.73
N SER A 564 40.95 35.37 -37.16
CA SER A 564 42.24 35.44 -36.43
C SER A 564 42.25 36.15 -35.05
N ASP A 565 43.05 35.77 -34.05
CA ASP A 565 43.69 34.47 -33.77
C ASP A 565 44.25 34.41 -32.32
N PHE A 566 45.00 33.34 -32.03
CA PHE A 566 46.06 33.19 -31.03
C PHE A 566 45.75 32.49 -29.68
N LEU A 567 45.95 31.15 -29.74
CA LEU A 567 46.71 30.32 -28.77
C LEU A 567 46.07 29.91 -27.42
N GLU A 568 46.45 28.79 -26.79
CA GLU A 568 47.12 27.54 -27.24
C GLU A 568 47.11 26.50 -26.09
N GLU A 569 46.89 25.22 -26.40
CA GLU A 569 47.11 24.04 -25.52
C GLU A 569 46.47 24.09 -24.10
N GLY A 570 46.62 23.13 -23.17
CA GLY A 570 47.34 21.85 -23.17
C GLY A 570 46.78 20.83 -22.17
N LYS A 571 47.37 19.63 -22.16
CA LYS A 571 46.92 18.42 -21.44
C LYS A 571 47.19 18.39 -19.93
N GLU A 572 46.28 17.71 -19.23
CA GLU A 572 46.45 16.64 -18.21
C GLU A 572 47.47 16.75 -17.04
N ASP A 573 47.07 16.10 -15.94
CA ASP A 573 47.87 15.38 -14.93
C ASP A 573 48.71 16.11 -13.83
N ASP A 574 48.10 16.09 -12.63
CA ASP A 574 48.60 15.36 -11.43
C ASP A 574 49.52 16.03 -10.37
N ILE A 575 49.40 15.46 -9.16
CA ILE A 575 50.31 15.51 -7.99
C ILE A 575 50.49 16.85 -7.21
N SER A 576 50.63 16.71 -5.88
CA SER A 576 50.96 17.77 -4.91
C SER A 576 52.46 17.81 -4.60
N GLY A 577 53.09 19.00 -4.62
CA GLY A 577 54.49 19.18 -4.20
C GLY A 577 55.01 20.62 -4.23
N ASP A 578 54.67 21.38 -3.17
CA ASP A 578 55.33 22.57 -2.60
C ASP A 578 55.73 23.83 -3.43
N ASP A 579 55.81 24.91 -2.65
CA ASP A 579 56.55 26.18 -2.80
C ASP A 579 56.20 27.29 -3.83
N GLU A 580 55.84 28.44 -3.22
CA GLU A 580 56.15 29.84 -3.56
C GLU A 580 55.37 30.59 -4.68
N MET A 581 54.86 31.79 -4.31
CA MET A 581 53.97 32.69 -5.09
C MET A 581 52.60 32.10 -5.55
N GLY A 582 51.50 32.86 -5.66
CA GLY A 582 51.27 34.27 -5.30
C GLY A 582 49.99 34.83 -5.93
N ASN A 583 49.09 35.42 -5.12
CA ASN A 583 47.93 36.24 -5.52
C ASN A 583 46.75 35.64 -6.33
N ALA A 584 46.83 34.47 -6.98
CA ALA A 584 45.76 34.00 -7.87
C ALA A 584 44.44 33.59 -7.16
N SER A 585 44.49 32.96 -5.99
CA SER A 585 43.30 32.46 -5.28
C SER A 585 42.36 33.55 -4.79
N LYS A 586 42.93 34.72 -4.43
CA LYS A 586 42.26 35.79 -3.68
C LYS A 586 40.98 36.33 -4.30
N TRP A 587 40.82 36.30 -5.63
CA TRP A 587 39.59 36.79 -6.27
C TRP A 587 38.45 35.77 -6.24
N LYS A 588 38.76 34.46 -6.29
CA LYS A 588 37.78 33.38 -6.09
C LYS A 588 37.42 33.22 -4.63
N GLU A 589 38.41 33.33 -3.74
CA GLU A 589 38.19 33.41 -2.29
C GLU A 589 37.34 34.64 -1.96
N SER A 590 37.70 35.83 -2.44
CA SER A 590 36.88 37.04 -2.27
C SER A 590 35.48 36.91 -2.90
N LEU A 591 35.27 36.09 -3.94
CA LEU A 591 33.92 35.80 -4.46
C LEU A 591 33.13 34.89 -3.52
N MET A 592 33.75 33.85 -2.94
CA MET A 592 33.11 33.02 -1.90
C MET A 592 32.89 33.79 -0.60
N GLU A 593 33.83 34.63 -0.18
CA GLU A 593 33.67 35.52 0.97
C GLU A 593 32.59 36.56 0.72
N ARG A 594 32.47 37.14 -0.48
CA ARG A 594 31.41 38.10 -0.81
C ARG A 594 30.04 37.45 -1.02
N THR A 595 29.94 36.14 -1.25
CA THR A 595 28.67 35.41 -1.16
C THR A 595 28.35 35.01 0.28
N VAL A 596 29.33 34.57 1.08
CA VAL A 596 29.17 34.28 2.52
C VAL A 596 28.80 35.55 3.31
N LEU A 597 29.44 36.69 3.04
CA LEU A 597 29.10 38.00 3.61
C LEU A 597 27.76 38.56 3.12
N ARG A 598 27.17 37.97 2.07
CA ARG A 598 25.79 38.26 1.61
C ARG A 598 24.77 37.26 2.15
N GLN A 599 25.18 36.14 2.72
CA GLN A 599 24.28 35.29 3.49
C GLN A 599 24.04 35.95 4.85
N THR A 600 22.80 36.37 5.09
CA THR A 600 22.38 36.69 6.46
C THR A 600 22.58 35.46 7.34
N THR A 601 23.10 35.63 8.56
CA THR A 601 23.40 34.53 9.48
C THR A 601 22.11 33.80 9.84
N ASN A 602 21.83 32.70 9.13
CA ASN A 602 20.54 32.03 9.21
C ASN A 602 20.35 31.46 10.62
N LEU A 603 19.22 31.76 11.27
CA LEU A 603 18.88 31.26 12.60
C LEU A 603 19.02 29.73 12.70
N MET A 604 18.72 29.00 11.63
CA MET A 604 18.90 27.56 11.54
C MET A 604 20.38 27.14 11.61
N GLN A 605 21.30 27.89 11.01
CA GLN A 605 22.75 27.66 11.12
C GLN A 605 23.27 28.00 12.52
N LEU A 606 22.70 29.00 13.19
CA LEU A 606 23.06 29.35 14.58
C LEU A 606 22.54 28.31 15.60
N VAL A 607 21.36 27.73 15.37
CA VAL A 607 20.72 26.75 16.27
C VAL A 607 21.22 25.31 16.05
N TYR A 608 21.48 24.91 14.80
CA TYR A 608 21.85 23.53 14.45
C TYR A 608 23.26 23.38 13.87
N GLY A 609 23.94 24.48 13.55
CA GLY A 609 25.35 24.43 13.18
C GLY A 609 26.18 23.88 14.33
N LYS A 610 27.23 23.12 13.99
CA LYS A 610 28.25 22.79 15.00
C LYS A 610 28.87 24.11 15.44
N SER A 611 28.81 24.40 16.74
CA SER A 611 29.61 25.47 17.33
C SER A 611 31.07 25.19 17.01
N THR A 612 31.61 25.91 16.04
CA THR A 612 33.05 26.13 15.96
C THR A 612 33.39 26.96 17.18
N LEU A 613 34.21 26.38 18.07
CA LEU A 613 34.86 27.12 19.15
C LEU A 613 35.75 28.18 18.49
N LYS A 614 35.20 29.38 18.28
CA LYS A 614 35.95 30.55 17.82
C LYS A 614 36.90 30.94 18.95
N SER A 615 38.13 30.42 18.86
CA SER A 615 39.24 30.74 19.74
C SER A 615 39.42 32.25 19.84
N THR A 616 39.35 32.76 21.08
CA THR A 616 39.55 34.17 21.43
C THR A 616 41.01 34.57 21.27
N THR A 617 41.42 35.00 20.07
CA THR A 617 42.76 35.56 19.79
C THR A 617 42.73 36.47 18.56
N SER A 618 43.43 37.61 18.65
CA SER A 618 43.64 38.64 17.60
C SER A 618 42.38 39.43 17.18
N VAL A 619 42.38 40.77 17.06
CA VAL A 619 43.42 41.79 17.32
C VAL A 619 42.82 42.91 18.18
N ALA A 620 43.59 43.45 19.14
CA ALA A 620 43.25 44.64 19.92
C ALA A 620 44.52 45.42 20.33
N GLU A 621 45.27 45.86 19.32
CA GLU A 621 46.33 46.87 19.38
C GLU A 621 46.09 47.80 18.16
N GLU A 622 46.44 49.09 18.14
CA GLU A 622 47.33 49.91 18.97
C GLU A 622 46.57 50.66 20.11
N GLN A 623 47.17 51.37 21.09
CA GLN A 623 48.51 51.95 21.24
C GLN A 623 49.00 51.90 22.70
N GLY A 624 50.33 51.91 22.91
CA GLY A 624 50.93 52.50 24.13
C GLY A 624 51.89 51.62 24.94
N ASP A 625 53.18 51.68 24.56
CA ASP A 625 54.41 51.56 25.37
C ASP A 625 54.46 50.73 26.68
N GLY A 626 55.51 49.90 26.79
CA GLY A 626 56.46 50.04 27.89
C GLY A 626 56.41 49.04 29.07
N GLU A 627 57.04 47.89 28.87
CA GLU A 627 57.90 47.14 29.82
C GLU A 627 57.43 46.74 31.25
N ASP A 628 57.73 45.46 31.55
CA ASP A 628 58.12 44.87 32.85
C ASP A 628 57.12 44.32 33.92
N GLU A 629 57.28 42.99 34.10
CA GLU A 629 57.29 42.18 35.33
C GLU A 629 56.03 41.87 36.20
N LEU A 630 55.51 40.65 35.97
CA LEU A 630 55.39 39.53 36.95
C LEU A 630 54.33 39.52 38.08
N SER A 631 54.07 38.28 38.56
CA SER A 631 53.39 37.84 39.79
C SER A 631 51.85 37.86 39.88
N GLU A 632 51.27 36.74 39.43
CA GLU A 632 50.36 35.81 40.14
C GLU A 632 49.65 36.19 41.48
N ASP A 633 48.40 35.70 41.54
CA ASP A 633 47.69 35.05 42.67
C ASP A 633 46.75 35.75 43.67
N ASP A 634 45.60 35.06 43.81
CA ASP A 634 44.73 34.79 44.96
C ASP A 634 43.71 35.79 45.57
N ASP A 635 42.44 35.44 45.29
CA ASP A 635 41.37 35.13 46.26
C ASP A 635 40.90 36.21 47.27
N PHE A 636 39.72 36.82 47.01
CA PHE A 636 38.97 37.50 48.07
C PHE A 636 37.42 37.40 48.00
N PHE A 637 36.87 36.54 48.86
CA PHE A 637 35.43 36.43 49.12
C PHE A 637 34.90 37.59 50.00
N LYS A 638 33.90 38.36 49.52
CA LYS A 638 32.75 38.84 50.35
C LYS A 638 31.64 39.59 49.58
N PRO A 639 30.37 39.18 49.69
CA PRO A 639 29.23 39.94 49.18
C PRO A 639 28.44 40.69 50.28
N LYS A 640 28.09 41.97 50.05
CA LYS A 640 26.78 42.60 50.40
C LYS A 640 26.73 44.12 50.15
N GLY A 641 25.55 44.60 49.71
CA GLY A 641 25.01 45.89 50.18
C GLY A 641 25.11 47.12 49.26
N GLU A 642 24.14 47.24 48.34
CA GLU A 642 23.54 48.48 47.80
C GLU A 642 24.40 49.76 47.64
N GLY A 643 24.79 50.06 46.38
CA GLY A 643 25.68 51.18 46.03
C GLY A 643 25.24 52.09 44.87
N LYS A 644 23.95 52.43 44.76
CA LYS A 644 23.32 53.32 43.75
C LYS A 644 23.28 52.82 42.29
N LYS A 645 22.13 53.04 41.64
CA LYS A 645 21.93 52.82 40.20
C LYS A 645 22.66 53.87 39.36
N LYS A 646 23.28 53.46 38.27
CA LYS A 646 23.25 54.18 36.98
C LYS A 646 22.60 53.26 35.94
N LEU A 647 22.02 53.83 34.88
CA LEU A 647 21.27 53.11 33.86
C LEU A 647 21.92 53.37 32.49
N SER A 648 22.51 52.33 31.92
CA SER A 648 22.94 52.24 30.52
C SER A 648 23.36 50.79 30.23
N GLU A 649 22.42 49.85 30.40
CA GLU A 649 22.58 48.49 29.87
C GLU A 649 22.14 48.52 28.40
N GLU A 650 23.11 48.62 27.49
CA GLU A 650 22.98 47.92 26.21
C GLU A 650 22.99 46.42 26.53
N LEU A 651 22.05 45.65 25.98
CA LEU A 651 21.88 44.24 26.31
C LEU A 651 22.47 43.37 25.20
N ASP A 652 23.57 42.69 25.52
CA ASP A 652 24.24 41.73 24.64
C ASP A 652 23.28 40.63 24.16
N GLY A 653 23.32 40.32 22.85
CA GLY A 653 22.45 39.32 22.23
C GLY A 653 22.84 37.85 22.51
N ASP A 654 24.02 37.61 23.08
CA ASP A 654 24.76 36.35 22.90
C ASP A 654 24.50 35.26 23.96
N ASN A 655 23.48 35.37 24.79
CA ASN A 655 23.21 34.41 25.89
C ASN A 655 21.78 33.83 25.98
N VAL A 656 21.04 33.78 24.86
CA VAL A 656 19.67 33.24 24.81
C VAL A 656 19.56 31.77 25.28
N ASN A 657 20.60 30.95 25.09
CA ASN A 657 20.62 29.55 25.51
C ASN A 657 20.72 29.33 27.05
N VAL A 658 20.78 30.39 27.86
CA VAL A 658 20.80 30.31 29.33
C VAL A 658 19.38 30.33 29.94
N GLU A 659 18.34 30.72 29.19
CA GLU A 659 16.96 30.69 29.69
C GLU A 659 16.38 29.25 29.72
N ASP A 660 16.52 28.63 30.89
CA ASP A 660 15.94 27.32 31.25
C ASP A 660 14.41 27.27 31.04
N CYS A 661 14.00 26.59 29.96
CA CYS A 661 12.61 26.37 29.54
C CYS A 661 11.69 25.70 30.58
N SER A 662 12.20 25.19 31.71
CA SER A 662 11.35 24.76 32.83
C SER A 662 10.72 25.93 33.60
N LYS A 663 11.22 27.16 33.40
CA LYS A 663 10.71 28.40 33.99
C LYS A 663 10.01 29.23 32.91
N LEU A 664 8.70 29.48 33.06
CA LEU A 664 8.06 30.56 32.29
C LEU A 664 8.54 31.92 32.85
N THR A 665 9.57 32.47 32.21
CA THR A 665 10.00 33.86 32.35
C THR A 665 8.90 34.78 31.81
N ASN A 666 7.99 35.21 32.71
CA ASN A 666 6.99 36.22 32.38
C ASN A 666 7.67 37.57 32.08
N HIS A 667 8.03 37.82 30.82
CA HIS A 667 8.61 39.08 30.33
C HIS A 667 7.65 40.29 30.45
N THR A 668 6.49 40.14 31.11
CA THR A 668 5.49 41.17 31.37
C THR A 668 6.01 42.36 32.20
N LYS A 669 7.21 42.26 32.78
CA LYS A 669 7.83 43.32 33.59
C LYS A 669 8.64 44.37 32.82
N LEU A 670 8.92 44.18 31.52
CA LEU A 670 9.86 45.04 30.76
C LEU A 670 9.30 45.59 29.43
N LYS A 671 7.99 45.85 29.33
CA LYS A 671 7.44 46.68 28.24
C LYS A 671 6.50 47.76 28.78
N LYS A 672 6.74 49.01 28.39
CA LYS A 672 5.92 50.18 28.75
C LYS A 672 4.69 50.27 27.84
N TRP A 673 3.66 49.49 28.13
CA TRP A 673 2.38 49.51 27.40
C TRP A 673 1.52 50.79 27.60
N LYS A 674 2.17 51.93 27.86
CA LYS A 674 1.57 53.27 27.97
C LYS A 674 2.22 54.29 27.03
N ASP A 675 3.33 53.94 26.40
CA ASP A 675 4.03 54.83 25.48
C ASP A 675 3.28 54.79 24.14
N GLN A 676 2.74 55.94 23.71
CA GLN A 676 1.76 56.04 22.63
C GLN A 676 2.28 55.49 21.29
N GLU A 677 3.54 55.77 20.97
CA GLU A 677 4.27 55.27 19.79
C GLU A 677 4.35 53.74 19.76
N LEU A 678 4.48 53.09 20.94
CA LEU A 678 4.48 51.63 21.05
C LEU A 678 3.08 51.05 20.79
N ILE A 679 2.03 51.75 21.23
CA ILE A 679 0.64 51.36 20.95
C ILE A 679 0.35 51.49 19.46
N GLU A 680 0.81 52.57 18.83
CA GLU A 680 0.61 52.84 17.40
C GLU A 680 1.39 51.86 16.51
N SER A 681 2.65 51.54 16.82
CA SER A 681 3.42 50.50 16.11
C SER A 681 2.85 49.07 16.21
N ILE A 682 1.95 48.81 17.16
CA ILE A 682 1.26 47.51 17.32
C ILE A 682 -0.19 47.57 16.82
N ARG A 683 -0.74 48.76 16.54
CA ARG A 683 -2.13 48.99 16.09
C ARG A 683 -2.48 48.25 14.80
N ASP A 684 -1.55 48.23 13.85
CA ASP A 684 -1.64 47.54 12.55
C ASP A 684 -1.73 46.01 12.71
N ARG A 685 -1.41 45.47 13.90
CA ARG A 685 -1.57 44.03 14.24
C ARG A 685 -2.93 43.70 14.85
N PHE A 686 -3.75 44.69 15.18
CA PHE A 686 -5.12 44.53 15.70
C PHE A 686 -6.21 44.76 14.64
N VAL A 687 -5.89 45.47 13.56
CA VAL A 687 -6.75 45.63 12.38
C VAL A 687 -5.85 45.52 11.16
N THR A 688 -6.08 44.51 10.31
CA THR A 688 -5.23 44.19 9.15
C THR A 688 -5.30 45.26 8.06
N GLY A 689 -4.40 46.23 8.14
CA GLY A 689 -4.17 47.24 7.13
C GLY A 689 -2.99 48.12 7.56
N ASP A 690 -1.96 48.19 6.73
CA ASP A 690 -0.78 49.02 6.96
C ASP A 690 -1.20 50.51 7.00
N TRP A 691 -1.34 51.10 8.20
CA TRP A 691 -1.70 52.52 8.32
C TRP A 691 -0.58 53.41 7.76
N SER A 692 0.66 52.89 7.70
CA SER A 692 1.78 53.49 6.98
C SER A 692 1.55 53.61 5.45
N LYS A 693 0.88 52.65 4.80
CA LYS A 693 0.49 52.71 3.36
C LYS A 693 -0.78 53.53 3.12
N ALA A 694 -1.54 53.84 4.17
CA ALA A 694 -2.63 54.82 4.11
C ALA A 694 -2.08 56.25 4.29
N ALA A 695 -1.24 56.48 5.29
CA ALA A 695 -0.62 57.78 5.56
C ALA A 695 0.28 58.27 4.42
N ARG A 696 1.11 57.39 3.82
CA ARG A 696 1.87 57.69 2.60
C ARG A 696 1.03 57.94 1.35
N ARG A 697 -0.29 57.76 1.43
CA ARG A 697 -1.25 58.06 0.35
C ARG A 697 -2.07 59.33 0.60
N GLY A 698 -1.76 60.06 1.67
CA GLY A 698 -2.35 61.35 2.05
C GLY A 698 -1.29 62.43 2.28
N GLN A 699 -0.15 62.34 1.57
CA GLN A 699 0.84 63.39 1.47
C GLN A 699 1.15 63.62 -0.01
N ASP A 700 0.61 64.68 -0.57
CA ASP A 700 0.92 65.12 -1.93
C ASP A 700 2.36 65.66 -2.00
N SER A 701 3.11 65.24 -3.00
CA SER A 701 4.42 65.81 -3.32
C SER A 701 4.68 65.73 -4.83
N ASP A 702 4.29 66.77 -5.55
CA ASP A 702 4.56 66.91 -6.98
C ASP A 702 6.07 67.00 -7.27
N ALA A 703 6.57 66.17 -8.20
CA ALA A 703 7.42 66.57 -9.34
C ALA A 703 8.10 65.37 -10.05
N ASN A 704 7.83 65.25 -11.37
CA ASN A 704 8.62 64.57 -12.43
C ASN A 704 8.97 63.07 -12.30
N GLY A 705 8.79 62.30 -13.38
CA GLY A 705 9.27 60.90 -13.41
C GLY A 705 8.97 60.01 -14.64
N GLU A 706 8.12 60.45 -15.58
CA GLU A 706 7.84 59.81 -16.90
C GLU A 706 7.20 58.40 -16.94
N ASN A 707 6.48 58.19 -18.04
CA ASN A 707 5.48 57.16 -18.32
C ASN A 707 5.97 55.70 -18.32
N ASP A 708 5.02 54.75 -18.18
CA ASP A 708 4.78 53.81 -19.29
C ASP A 708 3.36 53.21 -19.30
N ASN A 709 2.72 53.34 -20.47
CA ASN A 709 1.60 52.59 -21.08
C ASN A 709 0.23 52.38 -20.37
N ASP A 710 -0.77 52.87 -21.11
CA ASP A 710 -2.21 52.56 -21.09
C ASP A 710 -2.57 51.07 -21.09
N ASP A 711 -3.80 50.73 -20.65
CA ASP A 711 -4.87 50.39 -21.62
C ASP A 711 -6.30 50.43 -20.99
N ASP A 712 -7.32 50.29 -21.84
CA ASP A 712 -8.74 50.00 -21.53
C ASP A 712 -9.61 51.10 -20.90
N ALA A 713 -9.64 52.28 -21.54
CA ALA A 713 -10.70 53.28 -21.37
C ALA A 713 -11.85 53.07 -22.39
N VAL A 714 -12.82 52.18 -22.10
CA VAL A 714 -14.01 51.98 -22.95
C VAL A 714 -15.31 51.94 -22.15
N TYR A 715 -16.09 53.03 -22.17
CA TYR A 715 -17.51 53.02 -22.57
C TYR A 715 -18.18 54.41 -22.54
N GLY A 716 -18.31 55.02 -23.72
CA GLY A 716 -19.54 55.68 -24.21
C GLY A 716 -20.15 56.84 -23.43
N GLU A 717 -20.02 58.04 -23.99
CA GLU A 717 -20.96 59.15 -23.80
C GLU A 717 -22.41 58.71 -24.09
N PHE A 718 -23.40 59.25 -23.39
CA PHE A 718 -24.81 58.92 -23.60
C PHE A 718 -25.64 60.18 -23.90
N GLU A 719 -26.25 60.20 -25.09
CA GLU A 719 -27.00 61.33 -25.64
C GLU A 719 -28.51 61.10 -25.42
N ASP A 720 -29.15 61.93 -24.58
CA ASP A 720 -30.48 61.65 -24.05
C ASP A 720 -31.60 61.99 -25.07
N LEU A 721 -31.95 60.96 -25.86
CA LEU A 721 -32.81 60.99 -27.06
C LEU A 721 -34.28 61.42 -26.85
N GLU A 722 -34.67 61.88 -25.65
CA GLU A 722 -36.02 62.40 -25.35
C GLU A 722 -36.01 63.87 -24.86
N THR A 723 -34.84 64.53 -24.77
CA THR A 723 -34.73 65.97 -24.46
C THR A 723 -33.77 66.75 -25.36
N GLY A 724 -32.64 66.16 -25.80
CA GLY A 724 -31.81 66.72 -26.87
C GLY A 724 -30.93 67.95 -26.53
N GLU A 725 -30.76 68.29 -25.24
CA GLU A 725 -29.82 69.34 -24.80
C GLU A 725 -28.45 68.73 -24.47
N LYS A 726 -27.36 69.29 -25.02
CA LYS A 726 -25.98 68.92 -24.64
C LYS A 726 -25.46 69.87 -23.58
N PHE A 727 -25.04 69.33 -22.44
CA PHE A 727 -24.42 70.09 -21.35
C PHE A 727 -22.89 70.07 -21.48
N GLU A 728 -22.32 71.09 -22.14
CA GLU A 728 -20.90 71.41 -22.02
C GLU A 728 -20.66 72.18 -20.71
N GLY A 729 -20.20 71.47 -19.67
CA GLY A 729 -19.91 72.06 -18.37
C GLY A 729 -18.51 72.70 -18.32
N HIS A 730 -18.41 74.00 -18.61
CA HIS A 730 -17.17 74.74 -18.37
C HIS A 730 -16.95 74.89 -16.86
N ASP A 731 -15.80 74.41 -16.37
CA ASP A 731 -15.52 74.31 -14.94
C ASP A 731 -15.34 75.69 -14.27
N THR A 732 -15.94 75.87 -13.09
CA THR A 732 -15.47 76.82 -12.05
C THR A 732 -16.11 76.54 -10.69
N MET A 733 -15.28 76.09 -9.73
CA MET A 733 -15.52 76.02 -8.28
C MET A 733 -16.53 74.98 -7.74
N GLN A 734 -16.03 73.79 -7.38
CA GLN A 734 -16.34 73.18 -6.07
C GLN A 734 -15.29 72.10 -5.65
N LYS A 735 -14.15 72.53 -5.09
CA LYS A 735 -13.06 71.64 -4.63
C LYS A 735 -13.30 70.98 -3.25
N GLU A 736 -14.47 71.15 -2.63
CA GLU A 736 -14.77 70.58 -1.31
C GLU A 736 -15.42 69.18 -1.43
N ASP A 737 -16.19 68.92 -2.49
CA ASP A 737 -16.95 67.68 -2.67
C ASP A 737 -16.06 66.47 -3.03
N ASP A 738 -14.97 66.66 -3.79
CA ASP A 738 -14.03 65.58 -4.15
C ASP A 738 -13.40 64.92 -2.91
N ALA A 739 -13.07 65.74 -1.90
CA ALA A 739 -12.54 65.24 -0.63
C ALA A 739 -13.59 64.40 0.13
N GLU A 740 -14.86 64.82 0.15
CA GLU A 740 -15.93 64.00 0.72
C GLU A 740 -16.17 62.71 -0.10
N ILE A 741 -16.02 62.74 -1.43
CA ILE A 741 -16.18 61.58 -2.31
C ILE A 741 -15.07 60.56 -2.07
N GLU A 742 -13.80 60.97 -2.00
CA GLU A 742 -12.68 60.09 -1.65
C GLU A 742 -12.80 59.56 -0.21
N ASP A 743 -13.10 60.41 0.77
CA ASP A 743 -13.26 59.97 2.16
C ASP A 743 -14.46 59.00 2.32
N ARG A 744 -15.49 59.11 1.46
CA ARG A 744 -16.61 58.17 1.36
C ARG A 744 -16.25 56.88 0.60
N ARG A 745 -15.35 56.92 -0.39
CA ARG A 745 -14.74 55.73 -1.03
C ARG A 745 -13.86 54.98 -0.02
N LEU A 746 -12.98 55.67 0.69
CA LEU A 746 -12.13 55.13 1.75
C LEU A 746 -12.95 54.52 2.89
N LYS A 747 -14.02 55.19 3.35
CA LYS A 747 -14.97 54.61 4.32
C LYS A 747 -15.67 53.36 3.77
N LYS A 748 -16.03 53.33 2.49
CA LYS A 748 -16.64 52.16 1.84
C LYS A 748 -15.65 50.99 1.69
N LEU A 749 -14.38 51.27 1.39
CA LEU A 749 -13.29 50.28 1.35
C LEU A 749 -12.96 49.75 2.75
N ALA A 750 -12.89 50.62 3.77
CA ALA A 750 -12.67 50.23 5.16
C ALA A 750 -13.86 49.45 5.76
N LEU A 751 -15.10 49.79 5.38
CA LEU A 751 -16.29 49.00 5.71
C LEU A 751 -16.26 47.64 5.02
N ARG A 752 -15.83 47.57 3.74
CA ARG A 752 -15.66 46.32 3.02
C ARG A 752 -14.57 45.45 3.65
N ALA A 753 -13.38 45.99 3.93
CA ALA A 753 -12.30 45.25 4.58
C ALA A 753 -12.69 44.74 5.99
N LYS A 754 -13.50 45.51 6.74
CA LYS A 754 -14.09 45.04 8.01
C LYS A 754 -15.14 43.95 7.81
N PHE A 755 -16.02 44.09 6.82
CA PHE A 755 -17.03 43.08 6.51
C PHE A 755 -16.39 41.77 6.04
N ASP A 756 -15.45 41.84 5.10
CA ASP A 756 -14.70 40.70 4.61
C ASP A 756 -13.97 40.02 5.78
N ALA A 757 -13.23 40.77 6.63
CA ALA A 757 -12.58 40.21 7.82
C ALA A 757 -13.53 39.67 8.93
N GLU A 758 -14.76 40.18 9.02
CA GLU A 758 -15.78 39.70 9.98
C GLU A 758 -16.54 38.46 9.45
N TYR A 759 -16.54 38.23 8.13
CA TYR A 759 -17.28 37.14 7.46
C TYR A 759 -16.40 36.06 6.81
N ASP A 760 -15.10 36.28 6.58
CA ASP A 760 -14.19 35.29 5.95
C ASP A 760 -14.16 33.96 6.74
N GLY A 761 -14.17 34.04 8.07
CA GLY A 761 -14.28 32.88 8.97
C GLY A 761 -15.64 32.18 8.97
N SER A 762 -16.64 32.71 8.26
CA SER A 762 -17.99 32.12 8.11
C SER A 762 -18.27 31.58 6.70
N GLY A 763 -17.46 31.97 5.70
CA GLY A 763 -17.53 31.42 4.35
C GLY A 763 -16.80 30.09 4.18
N GLN A 764 -15.86 29.76 5.07
CA GLN A 764 -15.00 28.57 4.99
C GLN A 764 -15.48 27.44 5.93
N SER A 765 -16.48 26.69 5.44
CA SER A 765 -16.82 25.32 5.84
C SER A 765 -16.99 25.00 7.33
N ASP A 766 -18.21 25.17 7.84
CA ASP A 766 -18.73 24.37 8.97
C ASP A 766 -20.24 24.09 8.76
N GLU A 767 -20.60 22.83 8.44
CA GLU A 767 -21.98 22.34 8.41
C GLU A 767 -22.20 21.28 9.51
N GLU A 768 -22.38 21.71 10.75
CA GLU A 768 -23.01 20.86 11.78
C GLU A 768 -24.14 21.61 12.54
N ASN A 769 -25.37 21.19 12.26
CA ASN A 769 -26.62 21.48 12.98
C ASN A 769 -27.23 22.90 12.83
N ASP A 770 -28.19 23.06 11.90
CA ASP A 770 -29.59 23.25 12.36
C ASP A 770 -30.64 22.79 11.32
N GLU A 771 -31.70 22.10 11.77
CA GLU A 771 -32.85 21.73 10.92
C GLU A 771 -33.89 22.86 10.88
N ASN A 772 -33.62 24.03 10.27
CA ASN A 772 -34.64 24.94 9.68
C ASN A 772 -34.04 26.22 9.05
N ASN A 773 -33.78 26.24 7.74
CA ASN A 773 -33.94 27.46 6.91
C ASN A 773 -33.96 27.14 5.41
N GLU A 774 -35.15 27.00 4.82
CA GLU A 774 -35.29 26.95 3.36
C GLU A 774 -35.19 28.36 2.76
N THR A 775 -34.61 28.47 1.56
CA THR A 775 -34.60 29.63 0.64
C THR A 775 -33.64 30.81 0.91
N LYS A 776 -32.37 30.66 0.50
CA LYS A 776 -31.64 31.61 -0.40
C LYS A 776 -30.24 31.13 -0.83
N PHE A 777 -30.13 30.00 -1.53
CA PHE A 777 -28.87 29.67 -2.21
C PHE A 777 -28.71 30.50 -3.48
N HIS A 778 -27.61 31.26 -3.57
CA HIS A 778 -27.28 32.07 -4.74
C HIS A 778 -26.61 31.23 -5.84
N ARG A 779 -26.80 31.67 -7.08
CA ARG A 779 -26.46 30.97 -8.32
C ARG A 779 -24.96 31.05 -8.65
N ASN A 780 -24.14 30.31 -7.89
CA ASN A 780 -22.71 30.09 -8.19
C ASN A 780 -22.14 28.76 -7.67
N GLN A 781 -22.98 27.79 -7.28
CA GLN A 781 -22.57 26.48 -6.75
C GLN A 781 -22.16 25.44 -7.80
N ASP A 782 -22.13 25.78 -9.10
CA ASP A 782 -21.87 24.85 -10.21
C ASP A 782 -20.39 24.39 -10.35
N LYS A 783 -19.55 24.64 -9.34
CA LYS A 783 -18.16 24.17 -9.25
C LYS A 783 -17.81 23.46 -7.93
N ASP A 784 -18.75 23.39 -6.98
CA ASP A 784 -18.44 22.88 -5.65
C ASP A 784 -18.41 21.34 -5.68
N GLY A 785 -17.20 20.76 -5.60
CA GLY A 785 -16.97 19.31 -5.68
C GLY A 785 -17.65 18.54 -4.55
N GLY A 786 -17.83 17.22 -4.73
CA GLY A 786 -18.30 16.38 -3.63
C GLY A 786 -17.30 16.39 -2.47
N TYR A 787 -17.73 16.04 -1.25
CA TYR A 787 -16.84 15.98 -0.08
C TYR A 787 -15.53 15.18 -0.31
N PHE A 788 -15.59 14.13 -1.14
CA PHE A 788 -14.40 13.38 -1.58
C PHE A 788 -13.45 14.20 -2.47
N ASP A 789 -13.99 15.03 -3.36
CA ASP A 789 -13.22 15.89 -4.25
C ASP A 789 -12.60 17.05 -3.45
N LYS A 790 -13.35 17.66 -2.51
CA LYS A 790 -12.84 18.68 -1.57
C LYS A 790 -11.66 18.17 -0.73
N LEU A 791 -11.79 16.99 -0.09
CA LEU A 791 -10.69 16.34 0.62
C LEU A 791 -9.47 16.06 -0.28
N LYS A 792 -9.69 15.82 -1.57
CA LYS A 792 -8.61 15.58 -2.54
C LYS A 792 -7.95 16.89 -3.00
N GLU A 793 -8.70 17.99 -3.05
CA GLU A 793 -8.21 19.34 -3.33
C GLU A 793 -7.40 19.87 -2.15
N GLU A 794 -7.87 19.69 -0.91
CA GLU A 794 -7.14 19.99 0.33
C GLU A 794 -5.77 19.28 0.39
N ILE A 795 -5.73 17.97 0.11
CA ILE A 795 -4.48 17.19 0.05
C ILE A 795 -3.53 17.69 -1.05
N GLU A 796 -4.05 18.14 -2.19
CA GLU A 796 -3.23 18.66 -3.30
C GLU A 796 -2.72 20.08 -3.01
N LEU A 797 -3.53 20.95 -2.38
CA LEU A 797 -3.13 22.28 -1.91
C LEU A 797 -2.03 22.18 -0.85
N GLN A 798 -2.19 21.32 0.15
CA GLN A 798 -1.15 21.07 1.15
C GLN A 798 0.15 20.54 0.49
N LYS A 799 0.02 19.68 -0.53
CA LYS A 799 1.19 19.21 -1.30
C LYS A 799 1.88 20.34 -2.06
N GLN A 800 1.12 21.26 -2.65
CA GLN A 800 1.67 22.41 -3.37
C GLN A 800 2.35 23.41 -2.43
N MET A 801 1.75 23.71 -1.27
CA MET A 801 2.36 24.54 -0.21
C MET A 801 3.70 23.95 0.24
N ASN A 802 3.73 22.67 0.64
CA ASN A 802 4.94 21.96 1.03
C ASN A 802 6.02 21.97 -0.08
N MET A 803 5.63 21.97 -1.35
CA MET A 803 6.58 22.03 -2.48
C MET A 803 7.10 23.43 -2.75
N ALA A 804 6.32 24.48 -2.50
CA ALA A 804 6.77 25.87 -2.58
C ALA A 804 7.78 26.17 -1.45
N GLU A 805 7.38 25.96 -0.19
CA GLU A 805 8.21 26.23 1.00
C GLU A 805 9.57 25.51 0.97
N LEU A 806 9.63 24.30 0.39
CA LEU A 806 10.88 23.56 0.22
C LEU A 806 11.68 23.98 -1.02
N ASN A 807 11.08 24.60 -2.03
CA ASN A 807 11.79 25.11 -3.21
C ASN A 807 12.59 26.38 -2.91
N ASP A 808 12.15 27.18 -1.94
CA ASP A 808 12.79 28.44 -1.55
C ASP A 808 14.06 28.25 -0.68
N LEU A 809 14.49 27.00 -0.45
CA LEU A 809 15.58 26.63 0.46
C LEU A 809 16.79 26.01 -0.27
N ASP A 810 17.99 26.43 0.14
CA ASP A 810 19.29 25.90 -0.31
C ASP A 810 19.33 24.36 -0.26
N GLU A 811 19.85 23.71 -1.32
CA GLU A 811 19.80 22.25 -1.47
C GLU A 811 20.34 21.47 -0.27
N ALA A 812 21.41 21.94 0.37
CA ALA A 812 21.98 21.32 1.55
C ALA A 812 21.01 21.36 2.75
N THR A 813 20.43 22.53 3.04
CA THR A 813 19.45 22.70 4.13
C THR A 813 18.16 21.92 3.86
N ARG A 814 17.74 21.92 2.58
CA ARG A 814 16.60 21.17 2.08
C ARG A 814 16.80 19.67 2.25
N LEU A 815 17.98 19.12 1.96
CA LEU A 815 18.28 17.70 2.16
C LEU A 815 18.23 17.26 3.64
N ASP A 816 18.48 18.16 4.60
CA ASP A 816 18.35 17.85 6.03
C ASP A 816 16.90 17.97 6.55
N ILE A 817 16.14 18.94 6.05
CA ILE A 817 14.71 19.13 6.38
C ILE A 817 13.82 18.09 5.67
N GLU A 818 13.93 17.96 4.35
CA GLU A 818 13.10 17.09 3.50
C GLU A 818 13.58 15.63 3.51
N GLY A 819 14.89 15.41 3.67
CA GLY A 819 15.54 14.13 3.37
C GLY A 819 15.76 13.92 1.86
N PHE A 820 16.28 12.76 1.50
CA PHE A 820 16.40 12.34 0.10
C PHE A 820 15.01 12.03 -0.48
N ARG A 821 14.72 12.55 -1.69
CA ARG A 821 13.42 12.37 -2.35
C ARG A 821 13.19 10.96 -2.88
N THR A 822 11.91 10.58 -2.96
CA THR A 822 11.49 9.43 -3.78
C THR A 822 11.93 9.59 -5.23
N GLY A 823 12.46 8.53 -5.84
CA GLY A 823 12.89 8.52 -7.25
C GLY A 823 14.37 8.79 -7.48
N THR A 824 15.07 9.36 -6.50
CA THR A 824 16.53 9.54 -6.51
C THR A 824 17.25 8.18 -6.42
N TYR A 825 18.37 8.04 -7.12
CA TYR A 825 19.27 6.90 -7.01
C TYR A 825 20.24 7.13 -5.83
N LEU A 826 20.26 6.21 -4.86
CA LEU A 826 21.05 6.35 -3.64
C LEU A 826 22.08 5.24 -3.51
N ARG A 827 23.22 5.58 -2.90
CA ARG A 827 24.20 4.66 -2.32
C ARG A 827 24.08 4.73 -0.80
N LEU A 828 23.75 3.60 -0.19
CA LEU A 828 23.63 3.43 1.26
C LEU A 828 24.87 2.72 1.78
N GLU A 829 25.50 3.28 2.81
CA GLU A 829 26.69 2.70 3.45
C GLU A 829 26.32 2.13 4.82
N ILE A 830 26.64 0.85 5.05
CA ILE A 830 26.24 0.10 6.23
C ILE A 830 27.47 -0.61 6.80
N HIS A 831 27.78 -0.29 8.06
CA HIS A 831 28.83 -0.97 8.84
C HIS A 831 28.25 -2.16 9.62
N ASP A 832 29.14 -2.98 10.15
CA ASP A 832 28.84 -4.11 11.04
C ASP A 832 27.85 -5.13 10.45
N VAL A 833 27.96 -5.39 9.14
CA VAL A 833 27.15 -6.40 8.44
C VAL A 833 27.78 -7.78 8.59
N PRO A 834 27.05 -8.82 9.04
CA PRO A 834 27.61 -10.16 9.22
C PRO A 834 28.21 -10.74 7.94
N TYR A 835 29.40 -11.32 8.04
CA TYR A 835 30.18 -11.78 6.88
C TYR A 835 29.46 -12.86 6.06
N GLU A 836 28.56 -13.65 6.67
CA GLU A 836 27.75 -14.66 5.98
C GLU A 836 26.82 -14.04 4.93
N MET A 837 26.44 -12.77 5.05
CA MET A 837 25.68 -12.06 4.02
C MET A 837 26.50 -11.93 2.73
N VAL A 838 27.79 -11.62 2.84
CA VAL A 838 28.69 -11.47 1.68
C VAL A 838 29.09 -12.84 1.13
N GLU A 839 29.39 -13.81 2.00
CA GLU A 839 29.77 -15.18 1.58
C GLU A 839 28.61 -15.90 0.87
N HIS A 840 27.37 -15.74 1.35
CA HIS A 840 26.19 -16.41 0.80
C HIS A 840 25.28 -15.51 -0.04
N PHE A 841 25.79 -14.34 -0.47
CA PHE A 841 25.10 -13.46 -1.40
C PHE A 841 24.81 -14.18 -2.74
N ASP A 842 23.56 -14.16 -3.18
CA ASP A 842 23.12 -14.77 -4.43
C ASP A 842 22.23 -13.79 -5.23
N PRO A 843 22.66 -13.38 -6.45
CA PRO A 843 21.93 -12.41 -7.28
C PRO A 843 20.49 -12.79 -7.67
N TYR A 844 20.07 -14.05 -7.57
CA TYR A 844 18.67 -14.43 -7.83
C TYR A 844 17.73 -14.15 -6.63
N HIS A 845 18.25 -13.69 -5.48
CA HIS A 845 17.42 -13.23 -4.36
C HIS A 845 17.42 -11.70 -4.24
N PRO A 846 16.30 -11.01 -4.53
CA PRO A 846 16.26 -9.55 -4.46
C PRO A 846 16.34 -9.06 -3.00
N ILE A 847 17.34 -8.23 -2.69
CA ILE A 847 17.47 -7.61 -1.36
C ILE A 847 16.51 -6.43 -1.25
N LEU A 848 15.62 -6.49 -0.25
CA LEU A 848 14.72 -5.41 0.14
C LEU A 848 15.27 -4.71 1.39
N VAL A 849 15.34 -3.38 1.33
CA VAL A 849 15.89 -2.50 2.36
C VAL A 849 14.79 -1.52 2.79
N GLY A 850 14.24 -1.67 3.99
CA GLY A 850 13.10 -0.87 4.47
C GLY A 850 13.46 0.00 5.67
N GLY A 851 13.20 1.30 5.61
CA GLY A 851 13.34 2.20 6.76
C GLY A 851 12.35 1.86 7.87
N ILE A 852 12.82 1.90 9.11
CA ILE A 852 12.06 1.54 10.32
C ILE A 852 11.53 2.83 10.97
N GLY A 853 10.24 2.88 11.30
CA GLY A 853 9.68 4.02 12.05
C GLY A 853 10.14 4.03 13.51
N LEU A 854 10.31 5.22 14.12
CA LEU A 854 10.80 5.36 15.50
C LEU A 854 10.03 4.50 16.52
N GLY A 855 8.70 4.41 16.41
CA GLY A 855 7.88 3.55 17.28
C GLY A 855 8.09 2.05 17.04
N GLU A 856 8.52 1.65 15.84
CA GLU A 856 8.74 0.26 15.42
C GLU A 856 10.11 -0.29 15.84
N GLU A 857 11.05 0.56 16.27
CA GLU A 857 12.28 0.10 16.92
C GLU A 857 11.96 -0.64 18.23
N SER A 858 10.92 -0.19 18.94
CA SER A 858 10.54 -0.75 20.23
C SER A 858 9.94 -2.16 20.14
N VAL A 859 10.22 -2.99 21.15
CA VAL A 859 9.76 -4.39 21.25
C VAL A 859 8.73 -4.50 22.38
N GLY A 860 7.58 -5.13 22.11
CA GLY A 860 6.49 -5.18 23.08
C GLY A 860 5.47 -6.31 22.85
N CYS A 861 4.39 -6.27 23.62
CA CYS A 861 3.20 -7.11 23.41
C CYS A 861 2.29 -6.47 22.36
N MET A 862 1.96 -7.19 21.29
CA MET A 862 0.95 -6.78 20.31
C MET A 862 -0.36 -7.56 20.46
N GLN A 863 -1.47 -6.84 20.29
CA GLN A 863 -2.82 -7.40 20.19
C GLN A 863 -3.21 -7.54 18.73
N VAL A 864 -3.42 -8.78 18.27
CA VAL A 864 -3.58 -9.11 16.85
C VAL A 864 -4.87 -9.89 16.61
N ARG A 865 -5.67 -9.49 15.62
CA ARG A 865 -6.92 -10.17 15.23
C ARG A 865 -6.63 -11.29 14.23
N LEU A 866 -6.25 -12.46 14.73
CA LEU A 866 -5.85 -13.61 13.92
C LEU A 866 -7.03 -14.48 13.48
N LYS A 867 -6.97 -14.99 12.24
CA LYS A 867 -7.87 -16.01 11.71
C LYS A 867 -7.09 -17.06 10.94
N ARG A 868 -7.33 -18.32 11.28
CA ARG A 868 -6.82 -19.51 10.56
C ARG A 868 -7.20 -19.44 9.07
N HIS A 869 -6.25 -19.72 8.18
CA HIS A 869 -6.47 -19.61 6.74
C HIS A 869 -7.48 -20.65 6.23
N ARG A 870 -8.23 -20.32 5.17
CA ARG A 870 -9.32 -21.15 4.63
C ARG A 870 -8.84 -22.52 4.14
N TRP A 871 -7.69 -22.56 3.46
CA TRP A 871 -7.11 -23.75 2.84
C TRP A 871 -6.08 -24.48 3.70
N HIS A 872 -5.62 -23.88 4.80
CA HIS A 872 -4.81 -24.61 5.77
C HIS A 872 -5.66 -25.70 6.44
N LYS A 873 -5.07 -26.86 6.78
CA LYS A 873 -5.83 -28.03 7.26
C LYS A 873 -5.85 -28.20 8.79
N LYS A 874 -4.83 -27.71 9.50
CA LYS A 874 -4.70 -27.88 10.96
C LYS A 874 -5.28 -26.67 11.70
N VAL A 875 -5.66 -26.85 12.97
CA VAL A 875 -5.88 -25.72 13.89
C VAL A 875 -4.59 -25.38 14.61
N LEU A 876 -4.31 -24.09 14.81
CA LEU A 876 -3.11 -23.64 15.50
C LEU A 876 -3.30 -23.76 17.02
N LYS A 877 -2.26 -24.19 17.72
CA LYS A 877 -2.26 -24.43 19.17
C LYS A 877 -1.56 -23.27 19.89
N THR A 878 -2.12 -22.86 21.02
CA THR A 878 -1.51 -21.83 21.87
C THR A 878 -0.15 -22.27 22.42
N ARG A 879 0.83 -21.35 22.39
CA ARG A 879 2.25 -21.56 22.69
C ARG A 879 2.96 -22.63 21.83
N ASP A 880 2.43 -22.95 20.65
CA ASP A 880 3.25 -23.50 19.57
C ASP A 880 3.83 -22.32 18.77
N PRO A 881 5.09 -22.40 18.29
CA PRO A 881 5.70 -21.32 17.53
C PRO A 881 5.05 -21.15 16.15
N ILE A 882 5.00 -19.90 15.69
CA ILE A 882 4.68 -19.51 14.31
C ILE A 882 5.70 -18.48 13.83
N ILE A 883 5.95 -18.44 12.52
CA ILE A 883 6.73 -17.42 11.84
C ILE A 883 5.75 -16.36 11.32
N VAL A 884 6.07 -15.10 11.55
CA VAL A 884 5.18 -13.97 11.33
C VAL A 884 5.89 -12.92 10.48
N SER A 885 5.23 -12.50 9.40
CA SER A 885 5.62 -11.33 8.59
C SER A 885 4.79 -10.13 9.03
N ILE A 886 5.44 -9.08 9.51
CA ILE A 886 4.81 -7.82 9.93
C ILE A 886 5.65 -6.66 9.40
N GLY A 887 5.06 -5.83 8.54
CA GLY A 887 5.80 -4.78 7.86
C GLY A 887 6.99 -5.34 7.08
N TRP A 888 8.17 -4.74 7.29
CA TRP A 888 9.43 -5.27 6.74
C TRP A 888 9.87 -6.57 7.40
N ARG A 889 9.74 -6.67 8.74
CA ARG A 889 10.37 -7.72 9.55
C ARG A 889 9.70 -9.08 9.43
N ARG A 890 10.51 -10.13 9.58
CA ARG A 890 10.09 -11.53 9.67
C ARG A 890 10.71 -12.18 10.90
N TYR A 891 9.91 -12.81 11.76
CA TYR A 891 10.41 -13.46 12.96
C TYR A 891 9.49 -14.58 13.46
N GLN A 892 10.06 -15.51 14.20
CA GLN A 892 9.32 -16.56 14.91
C GLN A 892 8.90 -16.07 16.31
N THR A 893 7.68 -16.37 16.74
CA THR A 893 7.14 -16.01 18.07
C THR A 893 6.12 -17.05 18.57
N THR A 894 5.77 -17.01 19.85
CA THR A 894 4.86 -17.96 20.51
C THR A 894 3.53 -17.33 20.95
N PRO A 895 2.47 -17.35 20.12
CA PRO A 895 1.22 -16.67 20.41
C PRO A 895 0.35 -17.35 21.47
N ILE A 896 -0.37 -16.52 22.22
CA ILE A 896 -1.48 -16.90 23.09
C ILE A 896 -2.79 -16.47 22.45
N TYR A 897 -3.62 -17.45 22.09
CA TYR A 897 -4.93 -17.20 21.51
C TYR A 897 -5.97 -16.94 22.61
N ALA A 898 -6.84 -15.96 22.41
CA ALA A 898 -7.91 -15.59 23.32
C ALA A 898 -9.19 -15.25 22.55
N ILE A 899 -10.33 -15.34 23.25
CA ILE A 899 -11.60 -14.75 22.81
C ILE A 899 -12.13 -13.90 23.97
N GLU A 900 -12.66 -12.74 23.65
CA GLU A 900 -13.40 -11.92 24.60
C GLU A 900 -14.72 -12.63 24.99
N ASP A 901 -14.86 -12.98 26.26
CA ASP A 901 -16.16 -13.36 26.82
C ASP A 901 -17.01 -12.10 27.02
N LYS A 902 -18.36 -12.21 27.02
CA LYS A 902 -19.38 -11.13 27.17
C LYS A 902 -19.25 -10.19 28.40
N ASN A 903 -18.20 -10.35 29.19
CA ASN A 903 -17.87 -9.58 30.38
C ASN A 903 -16.60 -8.73 30.17
N GLY A 904 -16.18 -8.47 28.93
CA GLY A 904 -14.95 -7.73 28.60
C GLY A 904 -13.66 -8.45 28.97
N ARG A 905 -13.67 -9.79 29.03
CA ARG A 905 -12.53 -10.59 29.52
C ARG A 905 -11.91 -11.43 28.41
N HIS A 906 -10.63 -11.21 28.12
CA HIS A 906 -9.87 -12.00 27.15
C HIS A 906 -9.57 -13.40 27.72
N ARG A 907 -10.45 -14.36 27.45
CA ARG A 907 -10.31 -15.74 27.91
C ARG A 907 -9.38 -16.53 27.00
N MET A 908 -8.31 -17.06 27.58
CA MET A 908 -7.36 -17.97 26.92
C MET A 908 -8.07 -19.15 26.22
N LEU A 909 -7.68 -19.44 24.98
CA LEU A 909 -8.01 -20.65 24.24
C LEU A 909 -6.86 -21.67 24.32
N LYS A 910 -7.14 -22.91 23.93
CA LYS A 910 -6.10 -23.93 23.67
C LYS A 910 -5.69 -23.97 22.19
N TYR A 911 -6.63 -23.67 21.31
CA TYR A 911 -6.51 -23.72 19.85
C TYR A 911 -7.29 -22.57 19.21
N THR A 912 -6.91 -22.16 18.01
CA THR A 912 -7.71 -21.25 17.17
C THR A 912 -9.06 -21.88 16.80
N PRO A 913 -10.18 -21.13 16.77
CA PRO A 913 -11.42 -21.60 16.16
C PRO A 913 -11.25 -21.80 14.64
N GLU A 914 -12.02 -22.70 14.04
CA GLU A 914 -11.77 -23.15 12.66
C GLU A 914 -12.10 -22.10 11.58
N HIS A 915 -13.11 -21.26 11.80
CA HIS A 915 -13.58 -20.28 10.80
C HIS A 915 -13.82 -18.86 11.35
N MET A 916 -13.70 -18.67 12.66
CA MET A 916 -13.85 -17.38 13.33
C MET A 916 -12.49 -16.65 13.46
N HIS A 917 -12.54 -15.35 13.76
CA HIS A 917 -11.37 -14.63 14.25
C HIS A 917 -11.23 -14.88 15.76
N CYS A 918 -10.00 -14.86 16.26
CA CYS A 918 -9.65 -14.80 17.67
C CYS A 918 -8.62 -13.70 17.90
N LEU A 919 -8.50 -13.23 19.14
CA LEU A 919 -7.35 -12.42 19.54
C LEU A 919 -6.13 -13.34 19.65
N ALA A 920 -4.97 -12.84 19.22
CA ALA A 920 -3.67 -13.45 19.39
C ALA A 920 -2.76 -12.41 20.06
N MET A 921 -2.14 -12.79 21.16
CA MET A 921 -1.20 -11.96 21.90
C MET A 921 0.19 -12.59 21.80
N PHE A 922 1.17 -11.83 21.34
CA PHE A 922 2.56 -12.28 21.25
C PHE A 922 3.54 -11.14 21.46
N TRP A 923 4.80 -11.50 21.71
CA TRP A 923 5.90 -10.58 21.92
C TRP A 923 6.75 -10.44 20.64
N GLY A 924 7.16 -9.22 20.31
CA GLY A 924 7.98 -8.91 19.15
C GLY A 924 8.10 -7.41 18.89
N PRO A 925 8.88 -6.98 17.88
CA PRO A 925 8.96 -5.58 17.44
C PRO A 925 7.56 -5.04 17.09
N LEU A 926 7.26 -3.83 17.55
CA LEU A 926 5.97 -3.19 17.34
C LEU A 926 5.77 -2.75 15.87
N ALA A 927 4.51 -2.64 15.47
CA ALA A 927 4.08 -2.16 14.16
C ALA A 927 2.77 -1.37 14.33
N PRO A 928 2.46 -0.40 13.45
CA PRO A 928 1.27 0.43 13.57
C PRO A 928 -0.04 -0.39 13.47
N PRO A 929 -1.14 0.09 14.10
CA PRO A 929 -2.43 -0.58 14.04
C PRO A 929 -2.96 -0.67 12.60
N ASN A 930 -3.81 -1.65 12.35
CA ASN A 930 -4.31 -2.05 11.03
C ASN A 930 -3.26 -2.64 10.06
N THR A 931 -2.00 -2.79 10.46
CA THR A 931 -0.97 -3.51 9.67
C THR A 931 -1.36 -4.98 9.45
N GLY A 932 -1.30 -5.43 8.19
CA GLY A 932 -1.58 -6.80 7.79
C GLY A 932 -0.46 -7.78 8.12
N ILE A 933 -0.83 -8.99 8.56
CA ILE A 933 0.08 -10.02 9.06
C ILE A 933 -0.16 -11.37 8.37
N VAL A 934 0.90 -11.94 7.79
CA VAL A 934 0.92 -13.33 7.29
C VAL A 934 1.61 -14.23 8.33
N ALA A 935 0.99 -15.36 8.68
CA ALA A 935 1.54 -16.34 9.61
C ALA A 935 1.79 -17.70 8.95
N VAL A 936 3.05 -18.16 8.99
CA VAL A 936 3.55 -19.43 8.44
C VAL A 936 4.02 -20.32 9.59
N GLN A 937 3.99 -21.65 9.43
CA GLN A 937 4.48 -22.59 10.46
C GLN A 937 5.92 -23.03 10.16
N ASN A 938 6.19 -23.53 8.95
CA ASN A 938 7.53 -23.94 8.50
C ASN A 938 7.83 -23.26 7.15
N VAL A 939 9.09 -22.84 6.95
CA VAL A 939 9.54 -22.20 5.69
C VAL A 939 9.78 -23.24 4.58
N SER A 940 10.17 -24.46 4.96
CA SER A 940 10.59 -25.57 4.10
C SER A 940 9.68 -25.81 2.87
N ASN A 941 10.28 -25.87 1.67
CA ASN A 941 9.57 -26.11 0.41
C ASN A 941 9.01 -27.55 0.26
N ASN A 942 9.49 -28.52 1.05
CA ASN A 942 9.13 -29.95 0.96
C ASN A 942 7.70 -30.29 1.47
N GLN A 943 6.74 -29.37 1.38
CA GLN A 943 5.36 -29.58 1.86
C GLN A 943 4.33 -29.46 0.73
N ALA A 944 3.72 -30.59 0.37
CA ALA A 944 2.57 -30.66 -0.55
C ALA A 944 1.25 -30.10 0.05
N ALA A 945 1.34 -29.19 1.02
CA ALA A 945 0.21 -28.62 1.76
C ALA A 945 0.42 -27.12 1.98
N PHE A 946 -0.67 -26.36 1.88
CA PHE A 946 -0.68 -24.89 1.96
C PHE A 946 0.03 -24.37 3.23
N ARG A 947 1.17 -23.69 3.01
CA ARG A 947 2.17 -23.27 4.02
C ARG A 947 1.67 -22.14 4.91
N ILE A 948 0.89 -21.21 4.36
CA ILE A 948 0.30 -20.09 5.11
C ILE A 948 -0.80 -20.62 6.02
N THR A 949 -0.64 -20.41 7.32
CA THR A 949 -1.49 -21.04 8.36
C THR A 949 -2.62 -20.14 8.83
N ALA A 950 -2.37 -18.83 8.88
CA ALA A 950 -3.32 -17.82 9.32
C ALA A 950 -3.00 -16.46 8.69
N THR A 951 -4.03 -15.62 8.61
CA THR A 951 -3.90 -14.20 8.29
C THR A 951 -4.42 -13.40 9.48
N ALA A 952 -3.83 -12.24 9.72
CA ALA A 952 -4.18 -11.40 10.87
C ALA A 952 -3.97 -9.92 10.58
N VAL A 953 -4.40 -9.08 11.52
CA VAL A 953 -4.26 -7.62 11.47
C VAL A 953 -3.91 -7.13 12.87
N VAL A 954 -2.96 -6.20 13.01
CA VAL A 954 -2.66 -5.53 14.28
C VAL A 954 -3.87 -4.70 14.71
N LEU A 955 -4.33 -4.83 15.96
CA LEU A 955 -5.33 -3.95 16.54
C LEU A 955 -4.70 -2.82 17.36
N GLU A 956 -3.74 -3.18 18.20
CA GLU A 956 -3.23 -2.33 19.28
C GLU A 956 -1.87 -2.85 19.75
N PHE A 957 -1.03 -1.96 20.27
CA PHE A 957 0.24 -2.29 20.89
C PHE A 957 0.30 -1.84 22.35
N ASN A 958 0.97 -2.64 23.19
CA ASN A 958 1.44 -2.31 24.53
C ASN A 958 0.43 -1.79 25.58
N HIS A 959 -0.43 -2.68 26.04
CA HIS A 959 -0.69 -2.79 27.48
C HIS A 959 -0.56 -4.25 27.94
N ALA A 960 -0.39 -4.47 29.25
CA ALA A 960 -0.23 -5.80 29.84
C ALA A 960 -1.55 -6.60 29.82
N ALA A 961 -1.92 -7.10 28.63
CA ALA A 961 -3.20 -7.75 28.37
C ALA A 961 -3.48 -8.87 29.39
N GLN A 962 -4.54 -8.70 30.17
CA GLN A 962 -4.93 -9.61 31.25
C GLN A 962 -5.62 -10.87 30.68
N ILE A 963 -4.86 -11.69 29.96
CA ILE A 963 -5.34 -12.96 29.43
C ILE A 963 -5.68 -13.88 30.60
N VAL A 964 -6.95 -14.25 30.73
CA VAL A 964 -7.42 -15.11 31.83
C VAL A 964 -7.67 -16.54 31.37
N LYS A 965 -7.02 -17.49 32.03
CA LYS A 965 -7.28 -18.93 31.88
C LYS A 965 -8.29 -19.36 32.94
N LYS A 966 -9.40 -19.91 32.48
CA LYS A 966 -10.47 -20.45 33.32
C LYS A 966 -10.02 -21.74 34.01
N ILE A 967 -10.02 -21.74 35.33
CA ILE A 967 -9.79 -22.92 36.17
C ILE A 967 -11.13 -23.36 36.79
N LYS A 968 -11.29 -24.67 36.99
CA LYS A 968 -12.35 -25.21 37.85
C LYS A 968 -11.70 -25.91 39.02
N LEU A 969 -11.96 -25.45 40.24
CA LEU A 969 -11.78 -26.32 41.41
C LEU A 969 -13.01 -27.24 41.46
N VAL A 970 -12.80 -28.53 41.66
CA VAL A 970 -13.81 -29.58 41.55
C VAL A 970 -13.85 -30.34 42.86
N GLY A 971 -15.04 -30.63 43.37
CA GLY A 971 -15.21 -31.42 44.58
C GLY A 971 -16.53 -32.15 44.63
N TYR A 972 -16.63 -33.07 45.59
CA TYR A 972 -17.69 -34.07 45.66
C TYR A 972 -18.46 -33.95 46.98
N PRO A 973 -19.79 -34.13 46.99
CA PRO A 973 -20.56 -34.09 48.21
C PRO A 973 -20.26 -35.30 49.10
N CYS A 974 -19.85 -35.03 50.34
CA CYS A 974 -19.65 -36.05 51.37
C CYS A 974 -20.94 -36.28 52.19
N LYS A 975 -21.68 -35.21 52.50
CA LYS A 975 -22.90 -35.24 53.32
C LYS A 975 -23.90 -34.20 52.80
N ILE A 976 -25.16 -34.58 52.61
CA ILE A 976 -26.20 -33.74 51.98
C ILE A 976 -27.43 -33.66 52.89
N PHE A 977 -27.86 -32.43 53.18
CA PHE A 977 -29.08 -32.11 53.94
C PHE A 977 -30.20 -31.63 52.98
N LYS A 978 -31.02 -30.64 53.37
CA LYS A 978 -32.03 -30.04 52.48
C LYS A 978 -31.39 -29.08 51.46
N LYS A 979 -30.76 -28.01 51.95
CA LYS A 979 -30.08 -26.97 51.14
C LYS A 979 -28.59 -26.78 51.48
N THR A 980 -28.07 -27.53 52.45
CA THR A 980 -26.64 -27.55 52.80
C THR A 980 -26.02 -28.87 52.40
N ALA A 981 -24.75 -28.83 52.01
CA ALA A 981 -23.93 -30.03 51.85
C ALA A 981 -22.48 -29.75 52.27
N PHE A 982 -21.79 -30.78 52.75
CA PHE A 982 -20.35 -30.76 52.99
C PHE A 982 -19.66 -31.31 51.74
N ILE A 983 -18.76 -30.53 51.15
CA ILE A 983 -18.05 -30.83 49.92
C ILE A 983 -16.59 -31.13 50.26
N LYS A 984 -16.09 -32.28 49.79
CA LYS A 984 -14.70 -32.73 49.95
C LYS A 984 -13.93 -32.64 48.63
N ASP A 985 -12.61 -32.77 48.73
CA ASP A 985 -11.65 -32.80 47.62
C ASP A 985 -11.61 -31.52 46.73
N MET A 986 -12.26 -30.43 47.15
CA MET A 986 -12.24 -29.13 46.43
C MET A 986 -11.08 -28.22 46.83
N PHE A 987 -10.60 -28.38 48.06
CA PHE A 987 -9.56 -27.61 48.72
C PHE A 987 -8.70 -28.56 49.55
N THR A 988 -7.44 -28.22 49.79
CA THR A 988 -6.51 -29.06 50.56
C THR A 988 -6.50 -28.70 52.05
N SER A 989 -6.75 -27.42 52.37
CA SER A 989 -6.65 -26.87 53.71
C SER A 989 -7.87 -26.02 54.11
N ASP A 990 -8.10 -25.86 55.41
CA ASP A 990 -9.14 -24.96 55.94
C ASP A 990 -8.82 -23.48 55.67
N LEU A 991 -7.53 -23.13 55.48
CA LEU A 991 -7.06 -21.80 55.08
C LEU A 991 -7.48 -21.43 53.65
N GLU A 992 -7.42 -22.38 52.71
CA GLU A 992 -8.00 -22.19 51.37
C GLU A 992 -9.51 -21.92 51.45
N ILE A 993 -10.24 -22.65 52.30
CA ILE A 993 -11.68 -22.45 52.47
C ILE A 993 -11.99 -21.07 53.04
N ALA A 994 -11.17 -20.56 53.96
CA ALA A 994 -11.29 -19.18 54.45
C ALA A 994 -11.06 -18.16 53.32
N ARG A 995 -10.03 -18.36 52.48
CA ARG A 995 -9.77 -17.51 51.29
C ARG A 995 -10.90 -17.54 50.25
N PHE A 996 -11.68 -18.63 50.21
CA PHE A 996 -12.85 -18.80 49.34
C PHE A 996 -14.20 -18.75 50.09
N GLU A 997 -14.26 -18.22 51.32
CA GLU A 997 -15.53 -17.98 52.01
C GLU A 997 -16.40 -17.01 51.18
N GLY A 998 -17.70 -17.32 51.05
CA GLY A 998 -18.62 -16.56 50.22
C GLY A 998 -18.53 -16.83 48.72
N ALA A 999 -17.57 -17.63 48.23
CA ALA A 999 -17.38 -17.87 46.79
C ALA A 999 -18.54 -18.67 46.16
N ALA A 1000 -18.90 -18.31 44.92
CA ALA A 1000 -20.01 -18.92 44.20
C ALA A 1000 -19.63 -20.26 43.53
N VAL A 1001 -20.30 -21.33 43.95
CA VAL A 1001 -20.17 -22.69 43.39
C VAL A 1001 -21.40 -23.05 42.55
N ARG A 1002 -21.27 -24.04 41.65
CA ARG A 1002 -22.39 -24.64 40.93
C ARG A 1002 -22.21 -26.16 40.82
N THR A 1003 -23.32 -26.90 40.74
CA THR A 1003 -23.27 -28.32 40.35
C THR A 1003 -23.30 -28.49 38.84
N VAL A 1004 -22.92 -29.68 38.35
CA VAL A 1004 -23.14 -30.07 36.94
C VAL A 1004 -24.63 -30.09 36.58
N SER A 1005 -25.51 -30.39 37.55
CA SER A 1005 -26.98 -30.25 37.41
C SER A 1005 -27.48 -28.81 37.37
N GLY A 1006 -26.59 -27.81 37.45
CA GLY A 1006 -26.90 -26.38 37.26
C GLY A 1006 -27.29 -25.61 38.52
N ILE A 1007 -27.54 -26.30 39.64
CA ILE A 1007 -27.93 -25.71 40.93
C ILE A 1007 -26.81 -24.77 41.41
N ARG A 1008 -27.14 -23.51 41.73
CA ARG A 1008 -26.18 -22.53 42.27
C ARG A 1008 -26.02 -22.72 43.78
N GLY A 1009 -24.86 -22.32 44.29
CA GLY A 1009 -24.58 -22.31 45.71
C GLY A 1009 -23.42 -21.39 46.08
N GLN A 1010 -23.10 -21.40 47.37
CA GLN A 1010 -22.07 -20.56 47.98
C GLN A 1010 -21.27 -21.39 48.99
N VAL A 1011 -19.95 -21.23 49.00
CA VAL A 1011 -19.11 -21.68 50.12
C VAL A 1011 -19.49 -20.85 51.35
N LYS A 1012 -19.77 -21.49 52.48
CA LYS A 1012 -19.98 -20.81 53.76
C LYS A 1012 -18.72 -20.84 54.61
N LYS A 1013 -18.36 -21.97 55.23
CA LYS A 1013 -17.17 -22.06 56.10
C LYS A 1013 -16.49 -23.42 55.95
N ALA A 1014 -15.24 -23.53 56.43
CA ALA A 1014 -14.63 -24.82 56.71
C ALA A 1014 -15.51 -25.61 57.71
N ALA A 1015 -15.50 -26.93 57.58
CA ALA A 1015 -16.31 -27.84 58.39
C ALA A 1015 -15.46 -29.01 58.88
N LYS A 1016 -15.18 -29.03 60.18
CA LYS A 1016 -14.57 -30.18 60.84
C LYS A 1016 -15.57 -31.35 60.77
N ASP A 1017 -15.19 -32.44 60.10
CA ASP A 1017 -16.10 -33.56 59.84
C ASP A 1017 -16.26 -34.44 61.08
N GLU A 1018 -17.16 -34.03 61.97
CA GLU A 1018 -17.65 -34.88 63.07
C GLU A 1018 -18.47 -36.04 62.50
N LEU A 1019 -17.75 -37.14 62.24
CA LEU A 1019 -18.28 -38.39 61.72
C LEU A 1019 -19.19 -39.05 62.79
N GLY A 1020 -20.48 -38.68 62.74
CA GLY A 1020 -21.46 -38.98 63.77
C GLY A 1020 -21.46 -40.43 64.29
N ASN A 1021 -21.41 -40.54 65.61
CA ASN A 1021 -21.57 -41.78 66.40
C ASN A 1021 -20.61 -42.94 66.02
N LYS A 1022 -19.37 -42.63 65.65
CA LYS A 1022 -18.23 -43.53 65.93
C LYS A 1022 -17.26 -42.84 66.90
N PRO A 1023 -16.92 -43.45 68.05
CA PRO A 1023 -15.98 -42.84 68.98
C PRO A 1023 -14.60 -42.68 68.31
N LYS A 1024 -13.88 -41.64 68.72
CA LYS A 1024 -12.55 -41.31 68.18
C LYS A 1024 -11.62 -42.55 68.27
N LYS A 1025 -11.25 -43.14 67.13
CA LYS A 1025 -10.00 -43.93 67.07
C LYS A 1025 -8.86 -42.94 67.32
N LYS A 1026 -8.34 -42.95 68.55
CA LYS A 1026 -7.25 -42.08 68.99
C LYS A 1026 -6.08 -42.23 67.99
N GLY A 1027 -5.61 -41.12 67.42
CA GLY A 1027 -4.53 -41.10 66.41
C GLY A 1027 -4.95 -40.73 64.97
N GLY A 1028 -6.25 -40.66 64.64
CA GLY A 1028 -6.68 -40.15 63.35
C GLY A 1028 -6.52 -38.62 63.24
N GLN A 1029 -5.72 -38.13 62.29
CA GLN A 1029 -5.65 -36.71 61.93
C GLN A 1029 -7.02 -36.17 61.48
N PRO A 1030 -7.35 -34.89 61.77
CA PRO A 1030 -8.56 -34.27 61.24
C PRO A 1030 -8.53 -34.21 59.71
N ARG A 1031 -9.67 -34.42 59.06
CA ARG A 1031 -9.81 -34.20 57.62
C ARG A 1031 -10.12 -32.73 57.35
N GLU A 1032 -9.06 -31.97 57.13
CA GLU A 1032 -9.11 -30.58 56.67
C GLU A 1032 -9.56 -30.50 55.20
N GLY A 1033 -9.89 -29.30 54.72
CA GLY A 1033 -10.28 -29.08 53.31
C GLY A 1033 -11.74 -29.46 52.99
N ILE A 1034 -12.58 -29.69 53.99
CA ILE A 1034 -14.02 -29.97 53.82
C ILE A 1034 -14.83 -28.66 53.95
N ALA A 1035 -15.45 -28.23 52.85
CA ALA A 1035 -16.21 -26.99 52.78
C ALA A 1035 -17.72 -27.20 53.02
N ARG A 1036 -18.31 -26.47 53.97
CA ARG A 1036 -19.77 -26.37 54.11
C ARG A 1036 -20.33 -25.40 53.07
N CYS A 1037 -21.10 -25.90 52.12
CA CYS A 1037 -21.74 -25.12 51.06
C CYS A 1037 -23.27 -25.07 51.23
N THR A 1038 -23.87 -23.94 50.87
CA THR A 1038 -25.33 -23.73 50.76
C THR A 1038 -25.75 -23.67 49.29
N PHE A 1039 -26.83 -24.35 48.90
CA PHE A 1039 -27.33 -24.45 47.54
C PHE A 1039 -28.81 -24.03 47.45
N GLU A 1040 -29.28 -23.71 46.24
CA GLU A 1040 -30.68 -23.33 46.00
C GLU A 1040 -31.68 -24.46 46.30
N ASP A 1041 -31.30 -25.69 45.96
CA ASP A 1041 -32.09 -26.92 46.14
C ASP A 1041 -31.16 -28.12 46.47
N ARG A 1042 -31.75 -29.27 46.77
CA ARG A 1042 -31.05 -30.49 47.20
C ARG A 1042 -30.27 -31.15 46.07
N ILE A 1043 -28.94 -31.05 46.14
CA ILE A 1043 -27.99 -31.77 45.28
C ILE A 1043 -28.04 -33.29 45.53
N LEU A 1044 -27.49 -34.08 44.60
CA LEU A 1044 -27.38 -35.55 44.70
C LEU A 1044 -25.95 -35.97 45.09
N MET A 1045 -25.78 -37.17 45.67
CA MET A 1045 -24.44 -37.72 45.95
C MET A 1045 -23.60 -37.97 44.67
N SER A 1046 -24.26 -38.03 43.51
CA SER A 1046 -23.62 -38.13 42.19
C SER A 1046 -23.35 -36.77 41.53
N ASP A 1047 -23.74 -35.64 42.14
CA ASP A 1047 -23.42 -34.32 41.59
C ASP A 1047 -21.94 -33.99 41.79
N ILE A 1048 -21.31 -33.49 40.74
CA ILE A 1048 -19.99 -32.87 40.83
C ILE A 1048 -20.20 -31.37 41.08
N VAL A 1049 -19.60 -30.83 42.14
CA VAL A 1049 -19.61 -29.41 42.48
C VAL A 1049 -18.35 -28.76 41.93
N PHE A 1050 -18.44 -27.55 41.38
CA PHE A 1050 -17.27 -26.80 40.93
C PHE A 1050 -17.36 -25.30 41.23
N LEU A 1051 -16.20 -24.74 41.57
CA LEU A 1051 -15.94 -23.30 41.67
C LEU A 1051 -15.33 -22.82 40.36
N ARG A 1052 -15.78 -21.69 39.81
CA ARG A 1052 -15.22 -21.11 38.57
C ARG A 1052 -14.18 -20.03 38.88
N ALA A 1053 -12.91 -20.42 38.95
CA ALA A 1053 -11.78 -19.53 39.13
C ALA A 1053 -11.22 -19.04 37.78
N TRP A 1054 -10.40 -18.00 37.84
CA TRP A 1054 -9.65 -17.45 36.72
C TRP A 1054 -8.24 -17.14 37.20
N THR A 1055 -7.22 -17.57 36.47
CA THR A 1055 -5.84 -17.13 36.67
C THR A 1055 -5.43 -16.24 35.51
N GLN A 1056 -4.61 -15.23 35.77
CA GLN A 1056 -3.87 -14.54 34.71
C GLN A 1056 -2.88 -15.52 34.07
N VAL A 1057 -2.56 -15.30 32.80
CA VAL A 1057 -1.54 -16.05 32.04
C VAL A 1057 -0.71 -15.06 31.24
N GLU A 1058 0.59 -15.05 31.52
CA GLU A 1058 1.54 -14.20 30.82
C GLU A 1058 1.87 -14.72 29.41
N VAL A 1059 2.15 -13.77 28.52
CA VAL A 1059 2.70 -13.98 27.18
C VAL A 1059 4.19 -14.26 27.31
N SER A 1060 4.69 -15.29 26.64
CA SER A 1060 6.12 -15.60 26.61
C SER A 1060 6.88 -14.53 25.81
N ARG A 1061 7.87 -13.89 26.45
CA ARG A 1061 8.77 -12.91 25.83
C ARG A 1061 9.80 -13.61 24.93
N PHE A 1062 9.33 -14.16 23.81
CA PHE A 1062 10.15 -14.85 22.82
C PHE A 1062 9.86 -14.31 21.43
N PHE A 1063 10.90 -13.80 20.78
CA PHE A 1063 10.95 -13.57 19.34
C PHE A 1063 12.33 -14.04 18.82
N ASN A 1064 12.39 -14.47 17.56
CA ASN A 1064 13.64 -14.88 16.90
C ASN A 1064 13.62 -14.41 15.44
N PRO A 1065 14.49 -13.47 15.00
CA PRO A 1065 14.48 -12.95 13.63
C PRO A 1065 14.75 -14.04 12.58
N LEU A 1066 14.17 -13.88 11.39
CA LEU A 1066 14.26 -14.86 10.30
C LEU A 1066 15.44 -14.53 9.36
N THR A 1067 16.64 -14.92 9.79
CA THR A 1067 17.95 -14.61 9.18
C THR A 1067 18.25 -15.45 7.92
N THR A 1068 17.35 -15.47 6.92
CA THR A 1068 17.50 -16.36 5.74
C THR A 1068 18.56 -15.95 4.73
N ALA A 1069 19.04 -14.70 4.75
CA ALA A 1069 20.12 -14.25 3.86
C ALA A 1069 21.52 -14.58 4.41
N LEU A 1070 21.62 -14.97 5.69
CA LEU A 1070 22.87 -15.38 6.36
C LEU A 1070 23.09 -16.91 6.29
N GLN A 1071 22.44 -17.61 5.36
CA GLN A 1071 22.45 -19.07 5.28
C GLN A 1071 22.61 -19.54 3.83
N PRO A 1072 23.42 -20.58 3.56
CA PRO A 1072 23.60 -21.08 2.21
C PRO A 1072 22.33 -21.81 1.76
N ARG A 1073 21.96 -21.66 0.48
CA ARG A 1073 20.65 -22.07 -0.06
C ARG A 1073 20.25 -23.52 0.21
N ASP A 1074 21.21 -24.44 0.28
CA ASP A 1074 20.95 -25.86 0.57
C ASP A 1074 20.45 -26.12 2.00
N LYS A 1075 20.66 -25.18 2.93
CA LYS A 1075 20.29 -25.31 4.34
C LYS A 1075 19.03 -24.49 4.62
N THR A 1076 17.90 -25.18 4.80
CA THR A 1076 16.65 -24.54 5.24
C THR A 1076 16.76 -24.00 6.67
N TRP A 1077 16.32 -22.76 6.89
CA TRP A 1077 16.33 -22.09 8.20
C TRP A 1077 15.64 -22.92 9.30
N GLN A 1078 16.35 -23.10 10.42
CA GLN A 1078 15.88 -23.86 11.58
C GLN A 1078 15.51 -22.91 12.73
N GLY A 1079 14.29 -23.06 13.24
CA GLY A 1079 13.80 -22.37 14.42
C GLY A 1079 13.24 -23.32 15.47
N MET A 1080 12.54 -22.78 16.46
CA MET A 1080 11.80 -23.56 17.45
C MET A 1080 10.79 -24.48 16.73
N LYS A 1081 10.92 -25.79 16.92
CA LYS A 1081 10.01 -26.79 16.33
C LYS A 1081 8.67 -26.82 17.06
N THR A 1082 7.60 -27.26 16.39
CA THR A 1082 6.29 -27.37 17.03
C THR A 1082 6.24 -28.53 18.03
N VAL A 1083 5.33 -28.46 19.00
CA VAL A 1083 5.10 -29.55 19.98
C VAL A 1083 4.66 -30.86 19.29
N ALA A 1084 4.13 -30.79 18.06
CA ALA A 1084 3.79 -31.95 17.25
C ALA A 1084 4.97 -32.53 16.45
N GLU A 1085 6.06 -31.78 16.25
CA GLU A 1085 7.30 -32.24 15.62
C GLU A 1085 8.24 -32.82 16.68
N LEU A 1086 8.48 -32.08 17.77
CA LEU A 1086 9.28 -32.55 18.92
C LEU A 1086 8.77 -33.91 19.46
N ARG A 1087 7.45 -34.12 19.51
CA ARG A 1087 6.87 -35.41 19.91
C ARG A 1087 7.09 -36.54 18.90
N ARG A 1088 7.20 -36.24 17.61
CA ARG A 1088 7.52 -37.26 16.59
C ARG A 1088 9.00 -37.61 16.62
N GLU A 1089 9.86 -36.61 16.77
CA GLU A 1089 11.32 -36.80 16.88
C GLU A 1089 11.70 -37.58 18.14
N HIS A 1090 11.09 -37.28 19.29
CA HIS A 1090 11.30 -38.03 20.55
C HIS A 1090 10.36 -39.25 20.72
N ASN A 1091 9.57 -39.62 19.72
CA ASN A 1091 8.59 -40.72 19.76
C ASN A 1091 7.61 -40.68 20.97
N LEU A 1092 7.27 -39.48 21.47
CA LEU A 1092 6.44 -39.27 22.65
C LEU A 1092 4.93 -39.24 22.30
N PRO A 1093 4.09 -40.08 22.94
CA PRO A 1093 2.65 -40.09 22.68
C PRO A 1093 1.94 -38.81 23.13
N ILE A 1094 0.77 -38.54 22.55
CA ILE A 1094 -0.07 -37.40 22.93
C ILE A 1094 -0.71 -37.70 24.31
N PRO A 1095 -0.58 -36.82 25.32
CA PRO A 1095 -1.17 -37.04 26.63
C PRO A 1095 -2.69 -36.87 26.58
N VAL A 1096 -3.43 -37.96 26.76
CA VAL A 1096 -4.90 -38.03 26.74
C VAL A 1096 -5.40 -38.53 28.10
N ASN A 1097 -6.19 -37.71 28.81
CA ASN A 1097 -6.90 -38.15 30.00
C ASN A 1097 -8.17 -38.94 29.59
N LYS A 1098 -8.25 -40.20 30.00
CA LYS A 1098 -9.36 -41.14 29.71
C LYS A 1098 -10.73 -40.63 30.18
N ASP A 1099 -10.77 -39.82 31.23
CA ASP A 1099 -12.02 -39.25 31.79
C ASP A 1099 -12.46 -37.96 31.07
N SER A 1100 -11.58 -37.37 30.26
CA SER A 1100 -11.90 -36.21 29.42
C SER A 1100 -12.44 -36.58 28.03
N LEU A 1101 -12.49 -37.87 27.70
CA LEU A 1101 -13.05 -38.37 26.44
C LEU A 1101 -14.58 -38.45 26.52
N TYR A 1102 -15.26 -37.85 25.55
CA TYR A 1102 -16.71 -37.95 25.43
C TYR A 1102 -17.14 -39.39 25.10
N LYS A 1103 -18.20 -39.84 25.76
CA LYS A 1103 -18.84 -41.16 25.58
C LYS A 1103 -20.35 -40.94 25.37
N PRO A 1104 -21.04 -41.77 24.58
CA PRO A 1104 -22.50 -41.71 24.50
C PRO A 1104 -23.12 -42.01 25.88
N ILE A 1105 -24.17 -41.28 26.26
CA ILE A 1105 -24.78 -41.36 27.60
C ILE A 1105 -26.22 -41.88 27.49
N GLU A 1106 -26.41 -43.17 27.74
CA GLU A 1106 -27.74 -43.77 27.82
C GLU A 1106 -28.46 -43.37 29.12
N ARG A 1107 -29.52 -42.57 28.98
CA ARG A 1107 -30.31 -42.08 30.13
C ARG A 1107 -31.52 -42.98 30.38
N LYS A 1108 -31.42 -43.86 31.40
CA LYS A 1108 -32.55 -44.66 31.87
C LYS A 1108 -33.73 -43.75 32.31
N PRO A 1109 -34.99 -44.07 31.98
CA PRO A 1109 -36.14 -43.23 32.30
C PRO A 1109 -36.36 -43.13 33.81
N ARG A 1110 -36.21 -41.92 34.37
CA ARG A 1110 -36.33 -41.67 35.82
C ARG A 1110 -37.78 -41.79 36.30
N LYS A 1111 -38.13 -42.95 36.87
CA LYS A 1111 -39.34 -43.11 37.68
C LYS A 1111 -39.11 -42.43 39.03
N PHE A 1112 -40.05 -41.59 39.47
CA PHE A 1112 -40.05 -40.99 40.80
C PHE A 1112 -40.91 -41.82 41.75
N ASN A 1113 -40.61 -41.75 43.05
CA ASN A 1113 -41.44 -42.38 44.08
C ASN A 1113 -42.82 -41.69 44.16
N PRO A 1114 -43.90 -42.42 44.50
CA PRO A 1114 -45.22 -41.82 44.72
C PRO A 1114 -45.19 -40.84 45.91
N LEU A 1115 -46.14 -39.89 45.92
CA LEU A 1115 -46.28 -38.92 47.00
C LEU A 1115 -46.72 -39.62 48.30
N VAL A 1116 -45.84 -39.63 49.31
CA VAL A 1116 -46.15 -40.14 50.64
C VAL A 1116 -46.64 -39.00 51.53
N ILE A 1117 -47.95 -38.96 51.77
CA ILE A 1117 -48.57 -37.99 52.69
C ILE A 1117 -48.26 -38.41 54.14
N PRO A 1118 -47.75 -37.52 55.01
CA PRO A 1118 -47.50 -37.82 56.43
C PRO A 1118 -48.76 -38.30 57.15
N LYS A 1119 -48.63 -39.30 58.04
CA LYS A 1119 -49.77 -39.91 58.76
C LYS A 1119 -50.58 -38.88 59.56
N SER A 1120 -49.91 -37.90 60.18
CA SER A 1120 -50.54 -36.78 60.89
C SER A 1120 -51.41 -35.93 59.96
N LEU A 1121 -50.83 -35.45 58.85
CA LEU A 1121 -51.57 -34.65 57.87
C LEU A 1121 -52.71 -35.44 57.23
N ARG A 1122 -52.52 -36.74 56.93
CA ARG A 1122 -53.61 -37.61 56.44
C ARG A 1122 -54.75 -37.77 57.46
N ALA A 1123 -54.47 -37.68 58.76
CA ALA A 1123 -55.51 -37.69 59.78
C ALA A 1123 -56.31 -36.39 59.80
N SER A 1124 -55.63 -35.23 59.70
CA SER A 1124 -56.21 -33.88 59.75
C SER A 1124 -56.81 -33.36 58.43
N LEU A 1125 -56.63 -34.06 57.31
CA LEU A 1125 -57.25 -33.69 56.03
C LEU A 1125 -58.79 -33.78 56.11
N PRO A 1126 -59.54 -32.75 55.66
CA PRO A 1126 -61.00 -32.80 55.54
C PRO A 1126 -61.49 -34.00 54.74
N PHE A 1127 -62.63 -34.58 55.13
CA PHE A 1127 -63.14 -35.86 54.62
C PHE A 1127 -63.12 -36.00 53.09
N ALA A 1128 -63.56 -34.96 52.36
CA ALA A 1128 -63.57 -34.96 50.89
C ALA A 1128 -62.17 -35.04 50.24
N SER A 1129 -61.13 -34.54 50.93
CA SER A 1129 -59.73 -34.53 50.48
C SER A 1129 -58.91 -35.73 50.94
N LYS A 1130 -59.47 -36.58 51.81
CA LYS A 1130 -58.75 -37.66 52.48
C LYS A 1130 -58.52 -38.84 51.52
N PRO A 1131 -57.27 -39.27 51.26
CA PRO A 1131 -56.98 -40.31 50.28
C PRO A 1131 -57.57 -41.66 50.71
N LYS A 1132 -58.35 -42.26 49.80
CA LYS A 1132 -59.09 -43.52 49.99
C LYS A 1132 -58.21 -44.75 49.68
N ASP A 1133 -56.99 -44.80 50.21
CA ASP A 1133 -56.12 -45.97 50.03
C ASP A 1133 -56.72 -47.18 50.76
N ILE A 1134 -57.26 -48.14 50.00
CA ILE A 1134 -57.76 -49.40 50.52
C ILE A 1134 -56.55 -50.30 50.81
N PRO A 1135 -56.34 -50.77 52.06
CA PRO A 1135 -55.22 -51.66 52.37
C PRO A 1135 -55.43 -53.03 51.69
N SER A 1136 -54.35 -53.64 51.19
CA SER A 1136 -54.42 -54.96 50.58
C SER A 1136 -54.87 -56.02 51.60
N ARG A 1137 -55.91 -56.79 51.22
CA ARG A 1137 -56.56 -57.77 52.10
C ARG A 1137 -55.64 -58.98 52.30
N LYS A 1138 -55.09 -59.16 53.51
CA LYS A 1138 -54.13 -60.25 53.85
C LYS A 1138 -54.69 -61.68 53.78
N ARG A 1139 -56.01 -61.87 53.70
CA ARG A 1139 -56.68 -63.17 53.56
C ARG A 1139 -57.59 -63.13 52.32
N PRO A 1140 -57.54 -64.13 51.41
CA PRO A 1140 -58.42 -64.18 50.24
C PRO A 1140 -59.91 -64.11 50.63
N SER A 1141 -60.75 -63.57 49.75
CA SER A 1141 -62.22 -63.64 49.90
C SER A 1141 -62.73 -65.03 49.52
N LEU A 1142 -63.96 -65.36 49.92
CA LEU A 1142 -64.61 -66.60 49.50
C LEU A 1142 -64.80 -66.64 47.97
N GLU A 1143 -65.05 -65.51 47.30
CA GLU A 1143 -65.11 -65.47 45.83
C GLU A 1143 -63.74 -65.84 45.22
N SER A 1144 -62.65 -65.25 45.72
CA SER A 1144 -61.29 -65.59 45.23
C SER A 1144 -60.84 -67.02 45.53
N ARG A 1145 -61.53 -67.74 46.43
CA ARG A 1145 -61.36 -69.19 46.67
C ARG A 1145 -62.33 -70.07 45.86
N ARG A 1146 -63.38 -69.48 45.28
CA ARG A 1146 -64.38 -70.14 44.40
C ARG A 1146 -64.17 -69.81 42.91
N ALA A 1147 -63.21 -68.96 42.58
CA ALA A 1147 -62.90 -68.60 41.20
C ALA A 1147 -62.46 -69.83 40.40
N VAL A 1148 -63.10 -70.05 39.25
CA VAL A 1148 -62.76 -71.14 38.32
C VAL A 1148 -61.36 -70.90 37.76
N VAL A 1149 -60.54 -71.96 37.70
CA VAL A 1149 -59.21 -71.91 37.09
C VAL A 1149 -59.37 -72.05 35.58
N MET A 1150 -58.88 -71.06 34.83
CA MET A 1150 -58.91 -71.06 33.35
C MET A 1150 -58.16 -72.25 32.77
N GLU A 1151 -58.67 -72.82 31.68
CA GLU A 1151 -58.01 -73.93 30.98
C GLU A 1151 -56.69 -73.51 30.32
N PRO A 1152 -55.78 -74.45 30.00
CA PRO A 1152 -54.52 -74.14 29.31
C PRO A 1152 -54.68 -73.45 27.96
N HIS A 1153 -55.82 -73.62 27.28
CA HIS A 1153 -56.15 -72.87 26.05
C HIS A 1153 -56.63 -71.45 26.37
N GLU A 1154 -57.61 -71.30 27.27
CA GLU A 1154 -58.12 -70.00 27.72
C GLU A 1154 -57.02 -69.12 28.29
N CYS A 1155 -56.10 -69.67 29.08
CA CYS A 1155 -54.96 -68.96 29.64
C CYS A 1155 -54.03 -68.40 28.54
N LYS A 1156 -53.84 -69.13 27.43
CA LYS A 1156 -53.08 -68.65 26.26
C LYS A 1156 -53.82 -67.52 25.54
N VAL A 1157 -55.13 -67.67 25.34
CA VAL A 1157 -55.98 -66.63 24.72
C VAL A 1157 -56.00 -65.36 25.58
N HIS A 1158 -56.17 -65.49 26.90
CA HIS A 1158 -56.15 -64.39 27.85
C HIS A 1158 -54.79 -63.68 27.89
N ALA A 1159 -53.67 -64.42 27.90
CA ALA A 1159 -52.34 -63.84 27.80
C ALA A 1159 -52.10 -63.10 26.47
N LEU A 1160 -52.57 -63.66 25.35
CA LEU A 1160 -52.53 -63.00 24.03
C LEU A 1160 -53.33 -61.70 24.03
N VAL A 1161 -54.55 -61.71 24.59
CA VAL A 1161 -55.38 -60.50 24.74
C VAL A 1161 -54.70 -59.46 25.63
N GLN A 1162 -54.07 -59.85 26.75
CA GLN A 1162 -53.29 -58.94 27.58
C GLN A 1162 -52.10 -58.34 26.82
N HIS A 1163 -51.34 -59.14 26.06
CA HIS A 1163 -50.24 -58.65 25.23
C HIS A 1163 -50.73 -57.65 24.17
N LEU A 1164 -51.83 -57.94 23.46
CA LEU A 1164 -52.44 -57.04 22.49
C LEU A 1164 -52.92 -55.72 23.15
N GLN A 1165 -53.50 -55.79 24.35
CA GLN A 1165 -53.88 -54.60 25.13
C GLN A 1165 -52.66 -53.78 25.56
N LEU A 1166 -51.57 -54.41 26.03
CA LEU A 1166 -50.33 -53.73 26.39
C LEU A 1166 -49.69 -53.04 25.17
N ILE A 1167 -49.58 -53.74 24.04
CA ILE A 1167 -49.06 -53.19 22.77
C ILE A 1167 -49.93 -52.02 22.29
N ARG A 1168 -51.27 -52.14 22.34
CA ARG A 1168 -52.20 -51.05 22.01
C ARG A 1168 -52.00 -49.85 22.93
N ASN A 1169 -51.87 -50.08 24.24
CA ASN A 1169 -51.65 -49.02 25.23
C ASN A 1169 -50.30 -48.32 25.05
N GLU A 1170 -49.23 -49.06 24.75
CA GLU A 1170 -47.92 -48.50 24.41
C GLU A 1170 -47.96 -47.70 23.11
N LYS A 1171 -48.55 -48.24 22.04
CA LYS A 1171 -48.69 -47.59 20.73
C LYS A 1171 -49.50 -46.28 20.86
N MET A 1172 -50.56 -46.28 21.67
CA MET A 1172 -51.35 -45.07 21.96
C MET A 1172 -50.60 -44.06 22.84
N LYS A 1173 -49.80 -44.50 23.84
CA LYS A 1173 -48.93 -43.61 24.61
C LYS A 1173 -47.87 -42.94 23.73
N LYS A 1174 -47.16 -43.74 22.90
CA LYS A 1174 -46.15 -43.29 21.94
C LYS A 1174 -46.75 -42.32 20.90
N ARG A 1175 -47.96 -42.61 20.38
CA ARG A 1175 -48.72 -41.67 19.51
C ARG A 1175 -49.04 -40.36 20.23
N LYS A 1176 -49.64 -40.41 21.43
CA LYS A 1176 -50.02 -39.22 22.20
C LYS A 1176 -48.82 -38.33 22.55
N LEU A 1177 -47.65 -38.90 22.86
CA LEU A 1177 -46.43 -38.13 23.09
C LEU A 1177 -45.95 -37.43 21.81
N LYS A 1178 -45.82 -38.14 20.69
CA LYS A 1178 -45.44 -37.56 19.40
C LYS A 1178 -46.44 -36.48 18.91
N GLU A 1179 -47.71 -36.66 19.22
CA GLU A 1179 -48.79 -35.69 18.93
C GLU A 1179 -48.68 -34.44 19.81
N GLN A 1180 -48.37 -34.58 21.10
CA GLN A 1180 -48.06 -33.46 22.01
C GLN A 1180 -46.77 -32.72 21.62
N GLU A 1181 -45.75 -33.43 21.13
CA GLU A 1181 -44.51 -32.83 20.61
C GLU A 1181 -44.78 -31.99 19.36
N ARG A 1182 -45.48 -32.55 18.36
CA ARG A 1182 -45.92 -31.80 17.16
C ARG A 1182 -46.79 -30.60 17.52
N ARG A 1183 -47.73 -30.77 18.45
CA ARG A 1183 -48.60 -29.69 18.92
C ARG A 1183 -47.81 -28.56 19.57
N LYS A 1184 -46.85 -28.86 20.45
CA LYS A 1184 -45.98 -27.85 21.08
C LYS A 1184 -45.10 -27.11 20.08
N ALA A 1185 -44.57 -27.81 19.07
CA ALA A 1185 -43.80 -27.18 17.99
C ALA A 1185 -44.67 -26.18 17.19
N HIS A 1186 -45.87 -26.60 16.79
CA HIS A 1186 -46.84 -25.75 16.09
C HIS A 1186 -47.37 -24.60 16.97
N GLU A 1187 -47.58 -24.80 18.27
CA GLU A 1187 -47.94 -23.73 19.21
C GLU A 1187 -46.81 -22.68 19.35
N ALA A 1188 -45.54 -23.10 19.32
CA ALA A 1188 -44.40 -22.19 19.32
C ALA A 1188 -44.24 -21.42 17.98
N GLU A 1189 -44.43 -22.09 16.85
CA GLU A 1189 -44.43 -21.47 15.51
C GLU A 1189 -45.58 -20.46 15.38
N LYS A 1190 -46.80 -20.84 15.76
CA LYS A 1190 -47.95 -19.94 15.79
C LYS A 1190 -47.71 -18.72 16.67
N ALA A 1191 -47.05 -18.87 17.83
CA ALA A 1191 -46.70 -17.75 18.69
C ALA A 1191 -45.69 -16.78 18.03
N GLN A 1192 -44.74 -17.26 17.22
CA GLN A 1192 -43.84 -16.39 16.45
C GLN A 1192 -44.59 -15.65 15.35
N ASN A 1193 -45.45 -16.35 14.58
CA ASN A 1193 -46.26 -15.74 13.53
C ASN A 1193 -47.26 -14.71 14.09
N GLU A 1194 -47.82 -14.96 15.28
CA GLU A 1194 -48.67 -14.00 16.00
C GLU A 1194 -47.88 -12.76 16.46
N GLN A 1195 -46.62 -12.91 16.89
CA GLN A 1195 -45.75 -11.76 17.22
C GLN A 1195 -45.42 -10.92 15.97
N LEU A 1196 -45.15 -11.55 14.83
CA LEU A 1196 -44.93 -10.84 13.55
C LEU A 1196 -46.20 -10.11 13.09
N SER A 1197 -47.36 -10.77 13.16
CA SER A 1197 -48.66 -10.16 12.85
C SER A 1197 -48.95 -8.94 13.75
N LYS A 1198 -48.68 -9.04 15.06
CA LYS A 1198 -48.83 -7.93 16.01
C LYS A 1198 -47.87 -6.76 15.76
N LYS A 1199 -46.67 -7.00 15.22
CA LYS A 1199 -45.76 -5.92 14.76
C LYS A 1199 -46.35 -5.21 13.55
N ARG A 1200 -46.69 -5.95 12.50
CA ARG A 1200 -47.28 -5.42 11.26
C ARG A 1200 -48.57 -4.61 11.53
N GLN A 1201 -49.50 -5.16 12.33
CA GLN A 1201 -50.72 -4.44 12.72
C GLN A 1201 -50.47 -3.16 13.55
N ARG A 1202 -49.32 -3.06 14.24
CA ARG A 1202 -48.91 -1.84 14.97
C ARG A 1202 -48.36 -0.79 14.01
N GLU A 1203 -47.68 -1.21 12.95
CA GLU A 1203 -47.18 -0.34 11.87
C GLU A 1203 -48.33 0.17 10.99
N GLU A 1204 -49.18 -0.71 10.47
CA GLU A 1204 -50.39 -0.36 9.69
C GLU A 1204 -51.37 0.55 10.47
N ARG A 1205 -51.35 0.50 11.81
CA ARG A 1205 -52.14 1.41 12.67
C ARG A 1205 -51.43 2.76 12.87
N ARG A 1206 -50.10 2.78 12.99
CA ARG A 1206 -49.31 4.02 13.05
C ARG A 1206 -49.39 4.80 11.75
N GLU A 1207 -49.39 4.11 10.60
CA GLU A 1207 -49.53 4.74 9.28
C GLU A 1207 -50.91 5.37 9.12
N ARG A 1208 -51.99 4.61 9.38
CA ARG A 1208 -53.36 5.18 9.38
C ARG A 1208 -53.51 6.37 10.33
N TYR A 1209 -52.97 6.33 11.54
CA TYR A 1209 -53.00 7.51 12.42
C TYR A 1209 -52.15 8.69 11.92
N ARG A 1210 -51.03 8.45 11.22
CA ARG A 1210 -50.25 9.51 10.54
C ARG A 1210 -51.03 10.12 9.37
N GLU A 1211 -51.75 9.30 8.60
CA GLU A 1211 -52.60 9.76 7.50
C GLU A 1211 -53.82 10.52 8.02
N GLU A 1212 -54.54 9.99 9.01
CA GLU A 1212 -55.59 10.71 9.72
C GLU A 1212 -55.09 12.04 10.31
N ALA A 1213 -53.90 12.08 10.91
CA ALA A 1213 -53.34 13.32 11.43
C ALA A 1213 -52.98 14.32 10.32
N LYS A 1214 -52.44 13.86 9.18
CA LYS A 1214 -52.21 14.68 7.98
C LYS A 1214 -53.53 15.20 7.39
N LEU A 1215 -54.57 14.37 7.34
CA LEU A 1215 -55.91 14.74 6.88
C LEU A 1215 -56.56 15.74 7.84
N LYS A 1216 -56.52 15.51 9.16
CA LYS A 1216 -57.02 16.44 10.19
C LYS A 1216 -56.25 17.76 10.21
N LYS A 1217 -54.94 17.77 9.92
CA LYS A 1217 -54.14 18.99 9.75
C LYS A 1217 -54.46 19.72 8.43
N ARG A 1218 -54.80 19.00 7.35
CA ARG A 1218 -55.30 19.59 6.10
C ARG A 1218 -56.71 20.18 6.27
N THR A 1219 -57.64 19.48 6.91
CA THR A 1219 -59.00 19.98 7.11
C THR A 1219 -59.07 21.11 8.14
N ARG A 1220 -58.20 21.14 9.16
CA ARG A 1220 -58.01 22.35 9.99
C ARG A 1220 -57.54 23.53 9.17
N ARG A 1221 -56.49 23.37 8.35
CA ARG A 1221 -56.03 24.45 7.47
C ARG A 1221 -57.13 24.94 6.52
N SER A 1222 -57.95 24.04 5.95
CA SER A 1222 -59.12 24.42 5.13
C SER A 1222 -60.40 24.76 5.92
N LEU A 1223 -60.26 25.07 7.22
CA LEU A 1223 -61.25 25.70 8.09
C LEU A 1223 -60.69 26.99 8.73
N GLU A 1224 -59.37 27.17 8.68
CA GLU A 1224 -58.62 28.37 9.06
C GLU A 1224 -58.35 29.29 7.83
N GLU A 1225 -58.42 28.74 6.61
CA GLU A 1225 -58.53 29.42 5.28
C GLU A 1225 -59.98 29.51 4.77
#